data_AF-A0A5C6YRE6-F1
#
_entry.id   AF-A0A5C6YRE6-F1
#
_cell.length_a   1.000
_cell.length_b   1.000
_cell.length_c   1.000
_cell.angle_alpha   90.00
_cell.angle_beta   90.00
_cell.angle_gamma   90.00
#
_symmetry.space_group_name_H-M   'P 1'
#
loop_
_entity.id
_entity.type
_entity.pdbx_description
1 polymer ?
#
loop_
_entity_poly.entity_id
_entity_poly.type
_entity_poly.pdbx_seq_one_letter_code
_entity_poly.pdbx_strand_id
1 'polypeptide(L)'
;MLRISTFIFVLTCFISCKNASEKDKTSSSEKSTSNISEEEKNEKYPHDFMFMQRAYPDGKLNTAAYSEAIRWKRQVAHRSNANEIWQFSGPLNIGGRISDIEIPTTQPEVYYVGAASGGIFKTINGGNDWTPIFDEQQMLSIGDIEISKTNNNLIYVGTGEVNAGGGSLVYDGDGIYKSTDGGTTWQSKGLPDIGSVGKIVLDPNNDNTAFVGAMGPLFKNSANRGVYKTTNGGDSWQQVLFVSDSTGVVDMAIHPTNGNIIYAASWERIRRPNRRQYGGITSRIYKTTNGGSNWTELTNGLPSIASQKGRISIDISQSNPNVLYTRYADATGNIQGVYKTINGGDSWTAVNSSQLTDVGFHWWFGGIFIDPTDENTIYNVDFEVQKSTNGGTSWGDSFANVHVDQHAMAFNASVPGEVLLGNDGGLYYSSNGGSSSVKDLKLPITQFYRMHVDAQNENKIYGGAQDNSTSRTQTGGLTDWNIINGGDGFQPLVDPTNTNVIYALSQNGFLRKSINNGSSFSNATNGISSGDRNNWDTPITFDASNSQTLYYGTNRLYKTTNAAGNWTAISPDLTDGPHAGNLTFGTITTISVSPLNNEIIFVGTDDGKAWVTQNGGSNWIDISAGIPNRWVTKVLASREDPNTVYLTLSGYRFGEDVGHVYKSTDLGNNWFDISVSLPDIPVNDVEQDSFGNLFIGTDVGVLATADEGINWSVLGENLPSVVVTDLHIHEDSQFLFAATFGRSTYKIDIANDILSTAETIFSSEVKVFPNPASEIVTVSLKNTSENTSLEIYDVMGRFVKQQKFDGQKQLQLSIEKLQPGIYYLKISEGKKQTTKKLIVK
;
A
#
# COMPACT_ATOMS: atom_id res chain seq x y z
N MET A 1 13.81 29.40 -33.25
CA MET A 1 15.17 29.31 -32.69
C MET A 1 15.08 29.45 -31.18
N LEU A 2 15.76 28.52 -30.49
CA LEU A 2 15.74 28.14 -29.07
C LEU A 2 15.43 29.26 -28.07
N ARG A 3 14.40 29.19 -27.20
CA ARG A 3 14.17 28.32 -26.01
C ARG A 3 15.27 28.40 -24.93
N ILE A 4 15.16 29.39 -24.05
CA ILE A 4 15.67 29.38 -22.66
C ILE A 4 14.67 30.18 -21.82
N SER A 5 14.06 29.55 -20.80
CA SER A 5 13.63 30.14 -19.51
C SER A 5 12.48 29.34 -18.89
N THR A 6 12.79 28.29 -18.13
CA THR A 6 11.91 27.74 -17.09
C THR A 6 12.80 27.03 -16.07
N PHE A 7 13.28 27.75 -15.05
CA PHE A 7 13.99 27.18 -13.90
C PHE A 7 13.80 28.14 -12.72
N ILE A 8 13.75 27.59 -11.51
CA ILE A 8 13.45 28.20 -10.20
C ILE A 8 11.97 28.05 -9.79
N PHE A 9 11.60 26.85 -9.35
CA PHE A 9 10.50 26.62 -8.40
C PHE A 9 10.70 25.26 -7.69
N VAL A 10 11.86 25.08 -7.02
CA VAL A 10 12.10 23.93 -6.12
C VAL A 10 12.70 24.37 -4.77
N LEU A 11 12.95 25.67 -4.53
CA LEU A 11 13.76 26.13 -3.39
C LEU A 11 13.03 26.96 -2.32
N THR A 12 11.70 26.86 -2.20
CA THR A 12 10.92 27.68 -1.23
C THR A 12 10.07 26.86 -0.26
N CYS A 13 10.63 25.79 0.31
CA CYS A 13 10.16 25.20 1.57
C CYS A 13 11.24 25.09 2.66
N PHE A 14 12.42 25.63 2.41
CA PHE A 14 13.50 25.68 3.40
C PHE A 14 13.68 27.13 3.85
N ILE A 15 13.83 27.35 5.15
CA ILE A 15 13.96 28.64 5.89
C ILE A 15 12.63 29.16 6.47
N SER A 16 12.20 28.53 7.57
CA SER A 16 11.65 29.25 8.71
C SER A 16 12.16 28.55 9.98
N CYS A 17 12.51 29.33 11.00
CA CYS A 17 13.13 28.94 12.28
C CYS A 17 14.67 28.80 12.30
N LYS A 18 15.38 29.92 12.12
CA LYS A 18 16.59 30.20 12.91
C LYS A 18 16.60 31.67 13.33
N ASN A 19 16.94 31.90 14.61
CA ASN A 19 17.21 33.15 15.33
C ASN A 19 16.05 33.76 16.13
N ALA A 20 16.04 33.51 17.44
CA ALA A 20 15.87 34.56 18.45
C ALA A 20 16.45 34.14 19.83
N SER A 21 17.29 35.05 20.35
CA SER A 21 17.70 35.31 21.74
C SER A 21 18.75 34.44 22.44
N GLU A 22 20.00 34.93 22.39
CA GLU A 22 20.87 35.00 23.56
C GLU A 22 20.51 36.27 24.38
N LYS A 23 20.35 36.13 25.71
CA LYS A 23 21.00 37.01 26.69
C LYS A 23 20.79 36.54 28.15
N ASP A 24 21.94 36.54 28.84
CA ASP A 24 22.22 36.75 30.27
C ASP A 24 21.89 35.68 31.33
N LYS A 25 22.99 35.16 31.89
CA LYS A 25 23.13 34.34 33.09
C LYS A 25 23.29 35.25 34.33
N THR A 26 22.62 34.92 35.44
CA THR A 26 23.17 35.06 36.81
C THR A 26 22.41 34.23 37.88
N SER A 27 23.18 33.34 38.52
CA SER A 27 23.19 32.86 39.92
C SER A 27 21.96 32.33 40.70
N SER A 28 22.06 31.02 41.02
CA SER A 28 22.00 30.35 42.35
C SER A 28 20.70 30.26 43.20
N SER A 29 20.24 29.01 43.39
CA SER A 29 20.20 28.25 44.68
C SER A 29 18.90 27.45 44.91
N GLU A 30 19.10 26.13 45.04
CA GLU A 30 18.32 25.06 45.69
C GLU A 30 16.85 25.26 46.09
N LYS A 31 15.97 24.42 45.53
CA LYS A 31 15.07 23.53 46.31
C LYS A 31 14.42 22.46 45.43
N SER A 32 14.43 21.25 45.96
CA SER A 32 13.90 20.01 45.40
C SER A 32 12.37 20.00 45.32
N THR A 33 11.82 19.84 44.12
CA THR A 33 10.50 19.24 43.87
C THR A 33 10.50 18.60 42.50
N SER A 34 10.01 17.37 42.44
CA SER A 34 9.85 16.53 41.25
C SER A 34 9.00 17.22 40.18
N ASN A 35 9.65 17.70 39.12
CA ASN A 35 8.97 18.14 37.90
C ASN A 35 9.38 17.20 36.77
N ILE A 36 8.39 16.43 36.29
CA ILE A 36 8.41 15.75 35.01
C ILE A 36 8.58 16.85 33.96
N SER A 37 9.72 16.85 33.27
CA SER A 37 10.07 17.89 32.32
C SER A 37 9.22 17.79 31.05
N GLU A 38 8.55 18.90 30.72
CA GLU A 38 7.93 19.21 29.42
C GLU A 38 8.97 19.33 28.29
N GLU A 39 9.74 18.28 28.05
CA GLU A 39 10.57 18.11 26.85
C GLU A 39 10.33 16.72 26.23
N GLU A 40 9.07 16.34 26.05
CA GLU A 40 8.74 15.54 24.88
C GLU A 40 8.82 16.48 23.69
N LYS A 41 10.02 16.56 23.09
CA LYS A 41 10.16 17.08 21.73
C LYS A 41 9.03 16.45 20.91
N ASN A 42 8.28 17.30 20.20
CA ASN A 42 7.35 16.89 19.14
C ASN A 42 8.15 16.16 18.03
N GLU A 43 8.59 14.94 18.32
CA GLU A 43 9.11 14.02 17.33
C GLU A 43 7.90 13.57 16.52
N LYS A 44 7.77 14.19 15.33
CA LYS A 44 6.77 13.80 14.35
C LYS A 44 7.11 12.39 13.92
N TYR A 45 6.31 11.45 14.38
CA TYR A 45 6.38 10.08 13.93
C TYR A 45 5.33 9.85 12.85
N PRO A 46 5.57 8.91 11.93
CA PRO A 46 4.54 8.54 10.99
C PRO A 46 3.30 7.96 11.69
N HIS A 47 2.11 8.22 11.15
CA HIS A 47 0.82 8.03 11.82
C HIS A 47 0.10 6.72 11.41
N ASP A 48 -0.07 5.74 12.28
CA ASP A 48 -0.61 4.41 11.91
C ASP A 48 -2.14 4.35 11.73
N PHE A 49 -2.68 5.24 10.91
CA PHE A 49 -4.11 5.41 10.62
C PHE A 49 -4.75 4.12 10.10
N MET A 50 -4.19 3.55 9.03
CA MET A 50 -4.79 2.37 8.38
C MET A 50 -4.82 1.14 9.29
N PHE A 51 -3.82 0.99 10.15
CA PHE A 51 -3.81 -0.06 11.18
C PHE A 51 -4.91 0.20 12.21
N MET A 52 -4.95 1.40 12.80
CA MET A 52 -5.93 1.74 13.83
C MET A 52 -7.36 1.56 13.32
N GLN A 53 -7.64 1.99 12.09
CA GLN A 53 -8.92 1.78 11.42
C GLN A 53 -9.37 0.31 11.44
N ARG A 54 -8.45 -0.63 11.13
CA ARG A 54 -8.73 -2.07 11.05
C ARG A 54 -8.61 -2.81 12.37
N ALA A 55 -7.95 -2.22 13.35
CA ALA A 55 -7.65 -2.83 14.63
C ALA A 55 -8.56 -2.33 15.75
N TYR A 56 -9.31 -1.24 15.54
CA TYR A 56 -10.23 -0.71 16.52
C TYR A 56 -11.44 -1.66 16.73
N PRO A 57 -11.93 -1.86 17.97
CA PRO A 57 -11.54 -1.19 19.22
C PRO A 57 -10.43 -1.86 20.03
N ASP A 58 -10.04 -3.09 19.68
CA ASP A 58 -9.24 -3.95 20.57
C ASP A 58 -7.73 -3.93 20.30
N GLY A 59 -7.32 -3.22 19.25
CA GLY A 59 -5.93 -3.12 18.79
C GLY A 59 -5.41 -4.38 18.10
N LYS A 60 -6.29 -5.24 17.56
CA LYS A 60 -5.90 -6.50 16.90
C LYS A 60 -6.39 -6.61 15.47
N LEU A 61 -5.57 -7.24 14.62
CA LEU A 61 -5.97 -7.68 13.29
C LEU A 61 -6.31 -9.18 13.31
N ASN A 62 -7.26 -9.59 12.47
CA ASN A 62 -7.57 -10.99 12.23
C ASN A 62 -7.08 -11.43 10.84
N THR A 63 -5.80 -11.80 10.75
CA THR A 63 -5.19 -12.24 9.48
C THR A 63 -5.85 -13.51 8.92
N ALA A 64 -6.37 -14.38 9.78
CA ALA A 64 -7.10 -15.57 9.34
C ALA A 64 -8.41 -15.21 8.63
N ALA A 65 -9.15 -14.21 9.13
CA ALA A 65 -10.36 -13.71 8.48
C ALA A 65 -10.04 -13.05 7.12
N TYR A 66 -8.92 -12.32 7.02
CA TYR A 66 -8.43 -11.77 5.75
C TYR A 66 -8.17 -12.89 4.71
N SER A 67 -7.39 -13.92 5.08
CA SER A 67 -7.14 -15.07 4.20
C SER A 67 -8.42 -15.82 3.84
N GLU A 68 -9.37 -15.95 4.76
CA GLU A 68 -10.68 -16.56 4.52
C GLU A 68 -11.53 -15.73 3.54
N ALA A 69 -11.57 -14.41 3.69
CA ALA A 69 -12.28 -13.49 2.80
C ALA A 69 -11.76 -13.59 1.36
N ILE A 70 -10.45 -13.79 1.16
CA ILE A 70 -9.88 -13.99 -0.17
C ILE A 70 -10.26 -15.35 -0.74
N ARG A 71 -10.23 -16.42 0.06
CA ARG A 71 -10.73 -17.73 -0.36
C ARG A 71 -12.21 -17.66 -0.74
N TRP A 72 -13.01 -16.95 0.07
CA TRP A 72 -14.42 -16.68 -0.21
C TRP A 72 -14.59 -15.91 -1.52
N LYS A 73 -13.86 -14.80 -1.73
CA LYS A 73 -13.90 -14.01 -2.96
C LYS A 73 -13.64 -14.88 -4.18
N ARG A 74 -12.62 -15.73 -4.13
CA ARG A 74 -12.33 -16.66 -5.24
C ARG A 74 -13.50 -17.61 -5.48
N GLN A 75 -14.04 -18.24 -4.43
CA GLN A 75 -15.15 -19.18 -4.57
C GLN A 75 -16.41 -18.51 -5.12
N VAL A 76 -16.72 -17.29 -4.69
CA VAL A 76 -17.87 -16.52 -5.17
C VAL A 76 -17.65 -16.00 -6.59
N ALA A 77 -16.46 -15.50 -6.93
CA ALA A 77 -16.13 -15.09 -8.30
C ALA A 77 -16.31 -16.23 -9.30
N HIS A 78 -15.90 -17.47 -8.96
CA HIS A 78 -16.14 -18.64 -9.82
C HIS A 78 -17.62 -18.99 -10.02
N ARG A 79 -18.51 -18.48 -9.16
CA ARG A 79 -19.97 -18.67 -9.24
C ARG A 79 -20.69 -17.43 -9.77
N SER A 80 -20.03 -16.27 -9.78
CA SER A 80 -20.57 -15.00 -10.21
C SER A 80 -20.72 -14.98 -11.74
N ASN A 81 -21.74 -14.28 -12.22
CA ASN A 81 -21.93 -13.99 -13.64
C ASN A 81 -21.29 -12.65 -14.02
N ALA A 82 -20.27 -12.19 -13.28
CA ALA A 82 -19.62 -10.91 -13.55
C ALA A 82 -19.03 -10.94 -14.97
N ASN A 83 -19.68 -10.23 -15.88
CA ASN A 83 -19.27 -10.18 -17.29
C ASN A 83 -18.33 -9.01 -17.55
N GLU A 84 -18.27 -8.04 -16.63
CA GLU A 84 -17.55 -6.79 -16.82
C GLU A 84 -16.11 -6.85 -16.32
N ILE A 85 -15.27 -6.09 -17.02
CA ILE A 85 -13.83 -6.03 -16.82
C ILE A 85 -13.52 -4.61 -16.32
N TRP A 86 -12.84 -4.53 -15.18
CA TRP A 86 -12.29 -3.28 -14.67
C TRP A 86 -11.22 -2.75 -15.62
N GLN A 87 -11.37 -1.50 -16.03
CA GLN A 87 -10.42 -0.79 -16.88
C GLN A 87 -9.46 0.00 -16.01
N PHE A 88 -8.16 -0.22 -16.18
CA PHE A 88 -7.16 0.58 -15.50
C PHE A 88 -7.24 2.07 -15.90
N SER A 89 -7.29 2.96 -14.91
CA SER A 89 -7.41 4.42 -15.10
C SER A 89 -6.19 5.21 -14.60
N GLY A 90 -5.10 4.53 -14.22
CA GLY A 90 -3.84 5.18 -13.87
C GLY A 90 -3.72 5.55 -12.40
N PRO A 91 -2.59 6.17 -12.01
CA PRO A 91 -1.43 6.48 -12.82
C PRO A 91 -0.45 5.32 -12.98
N LEU A 92 0.44 5.46 -13.96
CA LEU A 92 1.69 4.70 -14.11
C LEU A 92 2.94 5.52 -13.77
N ASN A 93 2.85 6.86 -13.86
CA ASN A 93 4.02 7.76 -13.79
C ASN A 93 4.26 8.37 -12.40
N ILE A 94 3.44 8.03 -11.40
CA ILE A 94 3.60 8.50 -10.02
C ILE A 94 4.47 7.53 -9.21
N GLY A 95 4.30 6.22 -9.39
CA GLY A 95 5.01 5.20 -8.62
C GLY A 95 4.34 4.90 -7.29
N GLY A 96 5.09 4.33 -6.36
CA GLY A 96 4.63 3.83 -5.07
C GLY A 96 5.69 2.92 -4.46
N ARG A 97 5.49 2.50 -3.21
CA ARG A 97 6.51 1.81 -2.44
C ARG A 97 6.89 0.44 -2.99
N ILE A 98 8.18 0.29 -3.32
CA ILE A 98 8.85 -0.96 -3.66
C ILE A 98 9.59 -1.47 -2.42
N SER A 99 9.31 -2.71 -2.02
CA SER A 99 9.97 -3.34 -0.88
C SER A 99 11.20 -4.16 -1.29
N ASP A 100 11.22 -4.70 -2.52
CA ASP A 100 12.31 -5.53 -2.98
C ASP A 100 12.46 -5.58 -4.51
N ILE A 101 13.68 -5.85 -5.00
CA ILE A 101 14.03 -5.93 -6.43
C ILE A 101 15.03 -7.07 -6.63
N GLU A 102 14.76 -7.96 -7.58
CA GLU A 102 15.67 -9.06 -7.92
C GLU A 102 15.94 -9.17 -9.42
N ILE A 103 17.19 -9.50 -9.77
CA ILE A 103 17.67 -9.68 -11.15
C ILE A 103 18.33 -11.06 -11.27
N PRO A 104 17.83 -11.97 -12.12
CA PRO A 104 18.47 -13.26 -12.30
C PRO A 104 19.86 -13.12 -12.92
N THR A 105 20.82 -13.89 -12.41
CA THR A 105 22.24 -13.77 -12.74
C THR A 105 22.58 -13.95 -14.23
N THR A 106 21.79 -14.72 -14.98
CA THR A 106 22.01 -15.02 -16.41
C THR A 106 21.02 -14.33 -17.36
N GLN A 107 20.08 -13.54 -16.83
CA GLN A 107 19.00 -12.91 -17.61
C GLN A 107 18.99 -11.39 -17.36
N PRO A 108 19.92 -10.63 -17.97
CA PRO A 108 20.14 -9.23 -17.64
C PRO A 108 18.97 -8.29 -17.93
N GLU A 109 17.97 -8.72 -18.70
CA GLU A 109 16.78 -7.90 -19.02
C GLU A 109 15.54 -8.34 -18.22
N VAL A 110 15.67 -9.32 -17.32
CA VAL A 110 14.57 -9.82 -16.51
C VAL A 110 14.67 -9.23 -15.11
N TYR A 111 13.65 -8.50 -14.67
CA TYR A 111 13.58 -7.94 -13.32
C TYR A 111 12.29 -8.39 -12.65
N TYR A 112 12.37 -8.64 -11.34
CA TYR A 112 11.23 -8.86 -10.46
C TYR A 112 11.17 -7.71 -9.46
N VAL A 113 10.01 -7.08 -9.33
CA VAL A 113 9.79 -5.96 -8.42
C VAL A 113 8.67 -6.34 -7.46
N GLY A 114 8.99 -6.41 -6.17
CA GLY A 114 8.05 -6.60 -5.09
C GLY A 114 7.51 -5.25 -4.60
N ALA A 115 6.20 -5.03 -4.74
CA ALA A 115 5.54 -3.86 -4.17
C ALA A 115 5.08 -4.14 -2.74
N ALA A 116 5.07 -3.10 -1.90
CA ALA A 116 4.69 -3.23 -0.48
C ALA A 116 3.27 -3.76 -0.24
N SER A 117 2.34 -3.47 -1.14
CA SER A 117 0.94 -3.92 -1.09
C SER A 117 0.34 -4.31 -2.46
N GLY A 118 1.14 -4.26 -3.52
CA GLY A 118 0.70 -4.38 -4.92
C GLY A 118 1.04 -5.69 -5.63
N GLY A 119 1.68 -6.63 -4.95
CA GLY A 119 2.14 -7.90 -5.51
C GLY A 119 3.50 -7.79 -6.19
N ILE A 120 3.77 -8.69 -7.14
CA ILE A 120 5.04 -8.77 -7.88
C ILE A 120 4.82 -8.45 -9.35
N PHE A 121 5.68 -7.59 -9.90
CA PHE A 121 5.73 -7.28 -11.31
C PHE A 121 7.02 -7.82 -11.93
N LYS A 122 6.89 -8.46 -13.08
CA LYS A 122 8.00 -9.01 -13.86
C LYS A 122 8.13 -8.25 -15.17
N THR A 123 9.37 -7.95 -15.55
CA THR A 123 9.73 -7.56 -16.91
C THR A 123 10.68 -8.60 -17.50
N ILE A 124 10.69 -8.73 -18.82
CA ILE A 124 11.65 -9.57 -19.56
C ILE A 124 12.43 -8.79 -20.62
N ASN A 125 12.27 -7.47 -20.63
CA ASN A 125 12.77 -6.57 -21.66
C ASN A 125 13.34 -5.28 -21.05
N GLY A 126 13.91 -5.38 -19.85
CA GLY A 126 14.62 -4.29 -19.18
C GLY A 126 13.72 -3.17 -18.68
N GLY A 127 12.46 -3.46 -18.33
CA GLY A 127 11.50 -2.45 -17.87
C GLY A 127 10.76 -1.74 -19.01
N ASN A 128 10.80 -2.29 -20.22
CA ASN A 128 9.97 -1.77 -21.31
C ASN A 128 8.49 -2.02 -21.05
N ASP A 129 8.15 -3.21 -20.55
CA ASP A 129 6.80 -3.61 -20.11
C ASP A 129 6.85 -4.39 -18.79
N TRP A 130 5.75 -4.35 -18.05
CA TRP A 130 5.57 -5.03 -16.76
C TRP A 130 4.34 -5.92 -16.77
N THR A 131 4.50 -7.14 -16.26
CA THR A 131 3.43 -8.12 -16.08
C THR A 131 3.28 -8.43 -14.60
N PRO A 132 2.09 -8.24 -14.00
CA PRO A 132 1.85 -8.70 -12.63
C PRO A 132 1.75 -10.23 -12.63
N ILE A 133 2.51 -10.87 -11.75
CA ILE A 133 2.64 -12.33 -11.69
C ILE A 133 2.19 -12.94 -10.37
N PHE A 134 1.67 -12.11 -9.45
CA PHE A 134 1.29 -12.54 -8.08
C PHE A 134 -0.17 -12.23 -7.72
N ASP A 135 -0.96 -11.70 -8.65
CA ASP A 135 -2.33 -11.21 -8.41
C ASP A 135 -3.31 -12.31 -7.95
N GLU A 136 -2.99 -13.58 -8.20
CA GLU A 136 -3.78 -14.73 -7.77
C GLU A 136 -3.39 -15.28 -6.38
N GLN A 137 -2.45 -14.66 -5.66
CA GLN A 137 -2.04 -15.10 -4.31
C GLN A 137 -2.86 -14.44 -3.20
N GLN A 138 -2.80 -14.98 -1.98
CA GLN A 138 -3.64 -14.51 -0.88
C GLN A 138 -3.13 -13.19 -0.34
N MET A 139 -1.81 -13.01 -0.23
CA MET A 139 -1.23 -11.76 0.20
C MET A 139 -0.47 -11.10 -0.94
N LEU A 140 -0.75 -9.81 -1.18
CA LEU A 140 -0.02 -8.99 -2.15
C LEU A 140 1.07 -8.14 -1.51
N SER A 141 1.17 -8.15 -0.19
CA SER A 141 2.28 -7.51 0.52
C SER A 141 3.53 -8.39 0.41
N ILE A 142 4.60 -7.82 -0.16
CA ILE A 142 5.86 -8.54 -0.40
C ILE A 142 6.91 -8.07 0.61
N GLY A 143 7.51 -9.05 1.30
CA GLY A 143 8.63 -8.83 2.22
C GLY A 143 9.97 -8.93 1.52
N ASP A 144 10.21 -10.03 0.80
CA ASP A 144 11.48 -10.33 0.12
C ASP A 144 11.27 -11.38 -0.99
N ILE A 145 12.04 -11.27 -2.07
CA ILE A 145 12.12 -12.17 -3.21
C ILE A 145 13.56 -12.69 -3.25
N GLU A 146 13.76 -13.99 -3.49
CA GLU A 146 15.10 -14.56 -3.64
C GLU A 146 15.11 -15.53 -4.83
N ILE A 147 16.11 -15.38 -5.70
CA ILE A 147 16.25 -16.16 -6.94
C ILE A 147 17.46 -17.08 -6.85
N SER A 148 17.31 -18.34 -7.23
CA SER A 148 18.46 -19.25 -7.25
C SER A 148 19.53 -18.80 -8.24
N LYS A 149 20.78 -18.83 -7.76
CA LYS A 149 21.99 -18.58 -8.56
C LYS A 149 22.24 -19.67 -9.61
N THR A 150 21.72 -20.88 -9.43
CA THR A 150 21.94 -22.02 -10.34
C THR A 150 20.72 -22.33 -11.22
N ASN A 151 19.52 -21.93 -10.79
CA ASN A 151 18.29 -22.04 -11.56
C ASN A 151 17.51 -20.73 -11.50
N ASN A 152 17.70 -19.86 -12.49
CA ASN A 152 17.06 -18.54 -12.54
C ASN A 152 15.52 -18.56 -12.74
N ASN A 153 14.89 -19.74 -12.89
CA ASN A 153 13.44 -19.89 -12.87
C ASN A 153 12.90 -20.30 -11.48
N LEU A 154 13.78 -20.65 -10.55
CA LEU A 154 13.43 -20.96 -9.18
C LEU A 154 13.44 -19.68 -8.34
N ILE A 155 12.26 -19.32 -7.84
CA ILE A 155 12.01 -18.11 -7.07
C ILE A 155 11.33 -18.48 -5.76
N TYR A 156 11.82 -17.93 -4.65
CA TYR A 156 11.12 -17.91 -3.38
C TYR A 156 10.62 -16.50 -3.09
N VAL A 157 9.45 -16.39 -2.50
CA VAL A 157 8.84 -15.13 -2.09
C VAL A 157 8.37 -15.26 -0.66
N GLY A 158 8.73 -14.30 0.17
CA GLY A 158 8.17 -14.10 1.50
C GLY A 158 7.14 -13.00 1.46
N THR A 159 5.91 -13.29 1.88
CA THR A 159 4.86 -12.26 2.00
C THR A 159 4.96 -11.52 3.33
N GLY A 160 4.35 -10.34 3.38
CA GLY A 160 4.34 -9.45 4.55
C GLY A 160 5.52 -8.49 4.56
N GLU A 161 5.25 -7.22 4.26
CA GLU A 161 6.24 -6.15 4.22
C GLU A 161 6.96 -6.00 5.57
N VAL A 162 8.29 -5.85 5.52
CA VAL A 162 9.16 -5.80 6.70
C VAL A 162 9.20 -4.43 7.38
N ASN A 163 8.96 -3.33 6.65
CA ASN A 163 9.10 -1.97 7.18
C ASN A 163 8.03 -1.69 8.24
N ALA A 164 8.46 -1.19 9.39
CA ALA A 164 7.62 -1.12 10.59
C ALA A 164 6.77 0.16 10.63
N GLY A 165 5.61 0.14 9.98
CA GLY A 165 4.50 1.09 10.13
C GLY A 165 4.92 2.57 10.17
N GLY A 166 4.91 3.19 9.00
CA GLY A 166 5.32 4.56 8.76
C GLY A 166 4.15 5.42 8.29
N GLY A 167 2.97 5.35 8.89
CA GLY A 167 1.79 6.05 8.34
C GLY A 167 0.78 5.13 7.66
N SER A 168 1.27 3.98 7.21
CA SER A 168 0.65 3.12 6.20
C SER A 168 0.28 1.75 6.72
N LEU A 169 -0.50 1.03 5.91
CA LEU A 169 -0.90 -0.33 6.20
C LEU A 169 0.24 -1.29 5.89
N VAL A 170 0.68 -2.02 6.92
CA VAL A 170 1.58 -3.16 6.79
C VAL A 170 0.74 -4.40 7.10
N TYR A 171 0.40 -5.17 6.07
CA TYR A 171 -0.23 -6.46 6.27
C TYR A 171 0.83 -7.49 6.64
N ASP A 172 0.55 -8.25 7.70
CA ASP A 172 1.26 -9.49 7.95
C ASP A 172 1.13 -10.39 6.71
N GLY A 173 2.20 -11.11 6.38
CA GLY A 173 2.22 -12.13 5.35
C GLY A 173 1.48 -13.39 5.75
N ASP A 174 1.28 -14.25 4.76
CA ASP A 174 0.79 -15.62 4.89
C ASP A 174 1.87 -16.68 4.55
N GLY A 175 3.14 -16.27 4.58
CA GLY A 175 4.30 -17.16 4.59
C GLY A 175 5.10 -17.16 3.29
N ILE A 176 5.55 -18.35 2.89
CA ILE A 176 6.49 -18.53 1.78
C ILE A 176 5.77 -19.08 0.55
N TYR A 177 6.07 -18.52 -0.60
CA TYR A 177 5.69 -19.03 -1.91
C TYR A 177 6.93 -19.44 -2.72
N LYS A 178 6.75 -20.43 -3.58
CA LYS A 178 7.78 -20.93 -4.50
C LYS A 178 7.24 -21.03 -5.91
N SER A 179 8.02 -20.55 -6.87
CA SER A 179 7.82 -20.79 -8.31
C SER A 179 9.03 -21.53 -8.89
N THR A 180 8.80 -22.41 -9.84
CA THR A 180 9.86 -23.13 -10.58
C THR A 180 9.84 -22.83 -12.09
N ASP A 181 8.98 -21.90 -12.50
CA ASP A 181 8.74 -21.51 -13.90
C ASP A 181 8.88 -19.99 -14.10
N GLY A 182 9.67 -19.33 -13.26
CA GLY A 182 9.94 -17.89 -13.38
C GLY A 182 8.73 -17.02 -13.04
N GLY A 183 7.86 -17.49 -12.14
CA GLY A 183 6.72 -16.74 -11.62
C GLY A 183 5.40 -16.95 -12.35
N THR A 184 5.33 -17.86 -13.33
CA THR A 184 4.06 -18.18 -14.02
C THR A 184 3.09 -18.92 -13.11
N THR A 185 3.59 -19.84 -12.28
CA THR A 185 2.80 -20.52 -11.25
C THR A 185 3.49 -20.49 -9.89
N TRP A 186 2.68 -20.51 -8.83
CA TRP A 186 3.13 -20.40 -7.44
C TRP A 186 2.56 -21.51 -6.57
N GLN A 187 3.38 -21.98 -5.63
CA GLN A 187 2.99 -22.93 -4.58
C GLN A 187 3.25 -22.31 -3.22
N SER A 188 2.25 -22.33 -2.32
CA SER A 188 2.49 -22.03 -0.91
C SER A 188 3.35 -23.11 -0.28
N LYS A 189 4.36 -22.70 0.49
CA LYS A 189 5.37 -23.52 1.16
C LYS A 189 5.36 -23.32 2.67
N GLY A 190 4.24 -22.86 3.25
CA GLY A 190 4.04 -22.79 4.69
C GLY A 190 4.63 -21.55 5.37
N LEU A 191 4.79 -21.63 6.69
CA LEU A 191 5.04 -20.50 7.60
C LEU A 191 3.93 -19.42 7.61
N PRO A 192 2.63 -19.76 7.66
CA PRO A 192 1.56 -18.76 7.55
C PRO A 192 1.48 -17.77 8.71
N ASP A 193 2.12 -18.08 9.84
CA ASP A 193 1.98 -17.31 11.09
C ASP A 193 3.21 -16.44 11.42
N ILE A 194 4.17 -16.30 10.49
CA ILE A 194 5.43 -15.55 10.73
C ILE A 194 5.29 -14.04 10.51
N GLY A 195 4.11 -13.54 10.15
CA GLY A 195 3.88 -12.11 9.91
C GLY A 195 4.71 -11.62 8.73
N SER A 196 5.62 -10.68 8.94
CA SER A 196 6.51 -10.17 7.89
C SER A 196 7.75 -11.02 7.68
N VAL A 197 8.14 -11.22 6.42
CA VAL A 197 9.44 -11.81 6.05
C VAL A 197 10.45 -10.69 5.85
N GLY A 198 11.56 -10.75 6.59
CA GLY A 198 12.64 -9.76 6.48
C GLY A 198 13.66 -10.08 5.41
N LYS A 199 14.06 -11.36 5.29
CA LYS A 199 15.03 -11.80 4.27
C LYS A 199 14.89 -13.30 3.99
N ILE A 200 15.11 -13.71 2.76
CA ILE A 200 15.29 -15.08 2.32
C ILE A 200 16.72 -15.20 1.77
N VAL A 201 17.41 -16.29 2.09
CA VAL A 201 18.68 -16.63 1.44
C VAL A 201 18.67 -18.10 1.03
N LEU A 202 19.09 -18.38 -0.20
CA LEU A 202 19.24 -19.74 -0.71
C LEU A 202 20.67 -20.25 -0.53
N ASP A 203 20.81 -21.53 -0.20
CA ASP A 203 22.13 -22.17 -0.20
C ASP A 203 22.69 -22.15 -1.63
N PRO A 204 23.88 -21.54 -1.87
CA PRO A 204 24.44 -21.41 -3.22
C PRO A 204 24.77 -22.76 -3.87
N ASN A 205 24.82 -23.85 -3.09
CA ASN A 205 25.14 -25.19 -3.57
C ASN A 205 23.94 -26.15 -3.54
N ASN A 206 22.75 -25.72 -3.07
CA ASN A 206 21.57 -26.58 -2.98
C ASN A 206 20.26 -25.79 -2.95
N ASP A 207 19.57 -25.74 -4.09
CA ASP A 207 18.26 -25.10 -4.30
C ASP A 207 17.11 -25.61 -3.40
N ASN A 208 17.29 -26.75 -2.70
CA ASN A 208 16.31 -27.24 -1.73
C ASN A 208 16.56 -26.72 -0.30
N THR A 209 17.69 -26.05 -0.05
CA THR A 209 18.01 -25.47 1.25
C THR A 209 17.82 -23.96 1.20
N ALA A 210 16.95 -23.46 2.07
CA ALA A 210 16.66 -22.03 2.20
C ALA A 210 16.57 -21.64 3.67
N PHE A 211 16.91 -20.39 3.97
CA PHE A 211 16.73 -19.77 5.27
C PHE A 211 15.81 -18.56 5.14
N VAL A 212 14.90 -18.40 6.10
CA VAL A 212 13.92 -17.31 6.16
C VAL A 212 14.09 -16.58 7.49
N GLY A 213 14.41 -15.29 7.41
CA GLY A 213 14.38 -14.35 8.51
C GLY A 213 12.95 -13.88 8.71
N ALA A 214 12.32 -14.38 9.77
CA ALA A 214 10.97 -14.02 10.17
C ALA A 214 11.02 -12.85 11.15
N MET A 215 10.39 -11.74 10.78
CA MET A 215 10.23 -10.62 11.72
C MET A 215 9.16 -10.94 12.75
N GLY A 216 8.13 -11.71 12.42
CA GLY A 216 6.96 -11.92 13.25
C GLY A 216 5.87 -10.89 13.01
N PRO A 217 4.65 -11.14 13.54
CA PRO A 217 3.56 -10.17 13.53
C PRO A 217 3.97 -8.81 14.10
N LEU A 218 3.66 -7.71 13.42
CA LEU A 218 4.08 -6.37 13.87
C LEU A 218 3.43 -5.96 15.20
N PHE A 219 2.14 -6.28 15.38
CA PHE A 219 1.32 -5.72 16.46
C PHE A 219 1.13 -6.65 17.69
N LYS A 220 1.75 -7.83 17.72
CA LYS A 220 1.70 -8.75 18.86
C LYS A 220 3.02 -9.48 19.07
N ASN A 221 3.31 -9.86 20.31
CA ASN A 221 4.42 -10.78 20.60
C ASN A 221 4.08 -12.17 20.07
N SER A 222 5.08 -12.92 19.63
CA SER A 222 4.91 -14.24 19.05
C SER A 222 6.22 -15.03 19.05
N ALA A 223 6.13 -16.34 19.23
CA ALA A 223 7.26 -17.25 19.02
C ALA A 223 7.61 -17.45 17.54
N ASN A 224 6.74 -17.02 16.62
CA ASN A 224 6.92 -17.14 15.17
C ASN A 224 7.87 -16.06 14.62
N ARG A 225 9.10 -16.04 15.12
CA ARG A 225 10.18 -15.07 14.81
C ARG A 225 11.51 -15.77 14.65
N GLY A 226 12.53 -15.06 14.18
CA GLY A 226 13.90 -15.59 14.09
C GLY A 226 14.20 -16.23 12.74
N VAL A 227 15.05 -17.26 12.70
CA VAL A 227 15.43 -17.92 11.43
C VAL A 227 14.77 -19.27 11.31
N TYR A 228 14.10 -19.51 10.19
CA TYR A 228 13.56 -20.80 9.77
C TYR A 228 14.41 -21.39 8.65
N LYS A 229 14.66 -22.70 8.69
CA LYS A 229 15.42 -23.43 7.68
C LYS A 229 14.56 -24.53 7.06
N THR A 230 14.65 -24.67 5.74
CA THR A 230 14.19 -25.87 5.03
C THR A 230 15.39 -26.56 4.37
N THR A 231 15.27 -27.86 4.12
CA THR A 231 16.23 -28.67 3.33
C THR A 231 15.53 -29.51 2.25
N ASN A 232 14.21 -29.38 2.13
CA ASN A 232 13.35 -30.08 1.19
C ASN A 232 12.50 -29.09 0.38
N GLY A 233 13.06 -27.93 0.06
CA GLY A 233 12.46 -26.96 -0.85
C GLY A 233 11.16 -26.34 -0.35
N GLY A 234 11.01 -26.22 0.98
CA GLY A 234 9.87 -25.59 1.64
C GLY A 234 8.75 -26.53 2.07
N ASP A 235 8.90 -27.85 1.92
CA ASP A 235 7.85 -28.80 2.35
C ASP A 235 7.77 -28.92 3.89
N SER A 236 8.88 -28.64 4.58
CA SER A 236 8.92 -28.51 6.04
C SER A 236 9.96 -27.49 6.48
N TRP A 237 9.74 -26.88 7.64
CA TRP A 237 10.60 -25.84 8.21
C TRP A 237 10.98 -26.15 9.66
N GLN A 238 12.22 -25.81 10.01
CA GLN A 238 12.74 -25.87 11.38
C GLN A 238 13.15 -24.47 11.82
N GLN A 239 12.70 -24.02 12.99
CA GLN A 239 13.21 -22.81 13.62
C GLN A 239 14.62 -23.08 14.15
N VAL A 240 15.63 -22.45 13.55
CA VAL A 240 17.05 -22.67 13.83
C VAL A 240 17.70 -21.52 14.62
N LEU A 241 17.03 -20.36 14.69
CA LEU A 241 17.39 -19.27 15.60
C LEU A 241 16.11 -18.66 16.17
N PHE A 242 16.02 -18.57 17.49
CA PHE A 242 14.97 -17.83 18.21
C PHE A 242 15.63 -17.02 19.31
N VAL A 243 15.35 -15.72 19.36
CA VAL A 243 15.95 -14.80 20.34
C VAL A 243 14.94 -14.46 21.45
N SER A 244 13.76 -13.95 21.08
CA SER A 244 12.65 -13.70 22.01
C SER A 244 11.32 -13.56 21.25
N ASP A 245 10.21 -13.40 21.98
CA ASP A 245 8.88 -13.21 21.41
C ASP A 245 8.62 -11.80 20.85
N SER A 246 9.56 -10.86 21.05
CA SER A 246 9.57 -9.50 20.50
C SER A 246 10.72 -9.24 19.51
N THR A 247 11.57 -10.23 19.24
CA THR A 247 12.78 -10.07 18.41
C THR A 247 12.65 -10.90 17.14
N GLY A 248 12.59 -10.22 16.00
CA GLY A 248 12.61 -10.82 14.68
C GLY A 248 14.02 -10.87 14.07
N VAL A 249 14.15 -11.45 12.88
CA VAL A 249 15.33 -11.29 12.01
C VAL A 249 14.92 -10.47 10.80
N VAL A 250 15.52 -9.28 10.68
CA VAL A 250 15.16 -8.27 9.67
C VAL A 250 15.99 -8.40 8.41
N ASP A 251 17.22 -8.91 8.53
CA ASP A 251 18.17 -8.97 7.42
C ASP A 251 19.13 -10.16 7.61
N MET A 252 19.66 -10.70 6.52
CA MET A 252 20.58 -11.84 6.51
C MET A 252 21.54 -11.81 5.34
N ALA A 253 22.73 -12.38 5.54
CA ALA A 253 23.72 -12.59 4.49
C ALA A 253 24.22 -14.04 4.51
N ILE A 254 24.33 -14.67 3.34
CA ILE A 254 24.89 -16.03 3.18
C ILE A 254 26.22 -15.99 2.42
N HIS A 255 27.20 -16.77 2.87
CA HIS A 255 28.48 -16.86 2.19
C HIS A 255 28.30 -17.41 0.75
N PRO A 256 28.82 -16.74 -0.28
CA PRO A 256 28.42 -16.95 -1.68
C PRO A 256 28.77 -18.32 -2.26
N THR A 257 29.69 -19.05 -1.62
CA THR A 257 30.09 -20.40 -2.02
C THR A 257 29.98 -21.45 -0.90
N ASN A 258 29.55 -21.06 0.31
CA ASN A 258 29.48 -21.96 1.47
C ASN A 258 28.20 -21.73 2.28
N GLY A 259 27.13 -22.44 1.93
CA GLY A 259 25.82 -22.32 2.57
C GLY A 259 25.77 -22.70 4.05
N ASN A 260 26.88 -23.15 4.66
CA ASN A 260 26.95 -23.35 6.11
C ASN A 260 27.25 -22.06 6.89
N ILE A 261 27.71 -21.00 6.21
CA ILE A 261 28.06 -19.72 6.83
C ILE A 261 26.95 -18.70 6.54
N ILE A 262 26.20 -18.35 7.58
CA ILE A 262 25.10 -17.37 7.50
C ILE A 262 25.27 -16.35 8.64
N TYR A 263 24.93 -15.10 8.35
CA TYR A 263 24.82 -14.02 9.32
C TYR A 263 23.36 -13.57 9.40
N ALA A 264 22.85 -13.35 10.61
CA ALA A 264 21.47 -12.93 10.84
C ALA A 264 21.42 -11.69 11.74
N ALA A 265 20.79 -10.64 11.23
CA ALA A 265 20.54 -9.40 11.95
C ALA A 265 19.18 -9.45 12.64
N SER A 266 19.21 -9.59 13.96
CA SER A 266 18.02 -9.58 14.81
C SER A 266 17.63 -8.16 15.22
N TRP A 267 16.32 -7.90 15.29
CA TRP A 267 15.77 -6.61 15.65
C TRP A 267 14.63 -6.75 16.66
N GLU A 268 14.80 -6.16 17.84
CA GLU A 268 13.75 -6.05 18.85
C GLU A 268 12.75 -4.98 18.45
N ARG A 269 11.48 -5.39 18.29
CA ARG A 269 10.44 -4.51 17.77
C ARG A 269 9.09 -4.79 18.42
N ILE A 270 8.53 -3.78 19.07
CA ILE A 270 7.19 -3.82 19.67
C ILE A 270 6.37 -2.66 19.13
N ARG A 271 5.23 -2.97 18.51
CA ARG A 271 4.21 -2.00 18.13
C ARG A 271 2.88 -2.34 18.79
N ARG A 272 2.26 -1.34 19.42
CA ARG A 272 0.91 -1.34 20.01
C ARG A 272 0.24 0.00 19.70
N PRO A 273 -1.09 0.14 19.78
CA PRO A 273 -1.77 1.41 19.50
C PRO A 273 -1.12 2.64 20.15
N ASN A 274 -0.77 2.54 21.43
CA ASN A 274 -0.22 3.62 22.25
C ASN A 274 1.30 3.50 22.54
N ARG A 275 2.01 2.54 21.93
CA ARG A 275 3.42 2.29 22.23
C ARG A 275 4.18 1.84 21.00
N ARG A 276 5.37 2.42 20.84
CA ARG A 276 6.35 2.01 19.84
C ARG A 276 7.71 1.84 20.50
N GLN A 277 8.37 0.72 20.26
CA GLN A 277 9.74 0.46 20.68
C GLN A 277 10.47 -0.29 19.57
N TYR A 278 11.40 0.39 18.91
CA TYR A 278 12.11 -0.10 17.71
C TYR A 278 13.60 -0.34 17.99
N GLY A 279 13.87 -0.92 19.14
CA GLY A 279 15.20 -1.33 19.57
C GLY A 279 15.15 -1.94 20.96
N GLY A 280 16.27 -2.50 21.40
CA GLY A 280 16.37 -3.11 22.71
C GLY A 280 17.54 -4.06 22.84
N ILE A 281 17.61 -4.69 24.01
CA ILE A 281 18.76 -5.51 24.41
C ILE A 281 18.94 -6.76 23.54
N THR A 282 17.97 -7.12 22.71
CA THR A 282 18.02 -8.30 21.85
C THR A 282 18.31 -7.98 20.37
N SER A 283 18.50 -6.72 19.98
CA SER A 283 18.96 -6.37 18.62
C SER A 283 20.45 -6.65 18.46
N ARG A 284 20.82 -7.64 17.63
CA ARG A 284 22.18 -8.23 17.51
C ARG A 284 22.46 -8.83 16.13
N ILE A 285 23.74 -9.10 15.85
CA ILE A 285 24.16 -9.94 14.73
C ILE A 285 24.61 -11.31 15.24
N TYR A 286 24.09 -12.37 14.65
CA TYR A 286 24.48 -13.75 14.91
C TYR A 286 25.17 -14.35 13.68
N LYS A 287 26.13 -15.25 13.90
CA LYS A 287 26.81 -16.03 12.85
C LYS A 287 26.67 -17.52 13.14
N THR A 288 26.41 -18.29 12.09
CA THR A 288 26.57 -19.75 12.09
C THR A 288 27.65 -20.15 11.09
N THR A 289 28.33 -21.27 11.33
CA THR A 289 29.29 -21.89 10.39
C THR A 289 28.96 -23.36 10.11
N ASN A 290 27.80 -23.83 10.57
CA ASN A 290 27.31 -25.20 10.42
C ASN A 290 25.84 -25.26 9.98
N GLY A 291 25.46 -24.28 9.13
CA GLY A 291 24.16 -24.26 8.47
C GLY A 291 22.99 -24.09 9.43
N GLY A 292 23.19 -23.33 10.51
CA GLY A 292 22.15 -22.98 11.50
C GLY A 292 22.02 -23.96 12.68
N SER A 293 22.90 -24.97 12.80
CA SER A 293 22.84 -25.91 13.93
C SER A 293 23.20 -25.22 15.27
N ASN A 294 24.09 -24.23 15.23
CA ASN A 294 24.33 -23.30 16.33
C ASN A 294 24.62 -21.88 15.79
N TRP A 295 24.46 -20.90 16.67
CA TRP A 295 24.65 -19.48 16.37
C TRP A 295 25.47 -18.82 17.47
N THR A 296 26.40 -17.95 17.06
CA THR A 296 27.25 -17.17 17.95
C THR A 296 26.97 -15.69 17.74
N GLU A 297 26.73 -14.94 18.81
CA GLU A 297 26.60 -13.48 18.75
C GLU A 297 27.95 -12.83 18.41
N LEU A 298 27.94 -11.90 17.46
CA LEU A 298 29.11 -11.08 17.12
C LEU A 298 29.09 -9.79 17.95
N THR A 299 30.20 -9.51 18.64
CA THR A 299 30.29 -8.36 19.57
C THR A 299 31.56 -7.51 19.42
N ASN A 300 32.64 -8.10 18.89
CA ASN A 300 33.96 -7.48 18.88
C ASN A 300 34.03 -6.31 17.88
N GLY A 301 34.07 -5.08 18.39
CA GLY A 301 34.14 -3.85 17.58
C GLY A 301 32.78 -3.32 17.10
N LEU A 302 31.68 -3.94 17.55
CA LEU A 302 30.31 -3.48 17.33
C LEU A 302 29.81 -2.69 18.56
N PRO A 303 28.68 -1.97 18.48
CA PRO A 303 28.10 -1.27 19.63
C PRO A 303 27.97 -2.18 20.86
N SER A 304 28.41 -1.72 22.04
CA SER A 304 28.43 -2.54 23.26
C SER A 304 27.20 -2.34 24.15
N ILE A 305 26.57 -1.17 24.11
CA ILE A 305 25.40 -0.85 24.95
C ILE A 305 24.14 -1.46 24.32
N ALA A 306 23.78 -2.64 24.81
CA ALA A 306 22.66 -3.44 24.32
C ALA A 306 21.34 -2.66 24.17
N SER A 307 20.96 -1.87 25.19
CA SER A 307 19.66 -1.17 25.24
C SER A 307 19.52 -0.03 24.24
N GLN A 308 20.62 0.38 23.60
CA GLN A 308 20.63 1.48 22.63
C GLN A 308 20.53 0.98 21.18
N LYS A 309 20.52 -0.33 20.92
CA LYS A 309 20.56 -0.86 19.55
C LYS A 309 19.17 -0.96 18.94
N GLY A 310 19.01 -0.46 17.72
CA GLY A 310 17.78 -0.49 16.90
C GLY A 310 17.84 -1.48 15.74
N ARG A 311 17.28 -1.10 14.59
CA ARG A 311 17.33 -1.88 13.33
C ARG A 311 18.78 -2.02 12.85
N ILE A 312 19.10 -3.19 12.27
CA ILE A 312 20.43 -3.53 11.77
C ILE A 312 20.26 -4.04 10.33
N SER A 313 21.11 -3.58 9.42
CA SER A 313 21.30 -4.20 8.09
C SER A 313 22.69 -4.82 7.98
N ILE A 314 22.84 -5.85 7.15
CA ILE A 314 24.11 -6.57 6.95
C ILE A 314 24.21 -7.11 5.53
N ASP A 315 25.37 -6.91 4.90
CA ASP A 315 25.65 -7.47 3.58
C ASP A 315 27.08 -8.05 3.53
N ILE A 316 27.29 -9.03 2.64
CA ILE A 316 28.55 -9.73 2.41
C ILE A 316 29.05 -9.51 0.98
N SER A 317 30.32 -9.12 0.86
CA SER A 317 30.94 -8.94 -0.44
C SER A 317 31.00 -10.27 -1.20
N GLN A 318 30.44 -10.26 -2.41
CA GLN A 318 30.51 -11.41 -3.33
C GLN A 318 31.93 -11.58 -3.90
N SER A 319 32.67 -10.49 -4.09
CA SER A 319 34.05 -10.49 -4.59
C SER A 319 35.09 -10.89 -3.54
N ASN A 320 34.80 -10.67 -2.25
CA ASN A 320 35.62 -11.13 -1.12
C ASN A 320 34.79 -11.44 0.12
N PRO A 321 34.42 -12.72 0.34
CA PRO A 321 33.52 -13.12 1.43
C PRO A 321 34.04 -12.92 2.86
N ASN A 322 35.30 -12.51 3.04
CA ASN A 322 35.81 -12.09 4.35
C ASN A 322 35.37 -10.66 4.71
N VAL A 323 34.91 -9.88 3.73
CA VAL A 323 34.48 -8.50 3.91
C VAL A 323 32.97 -8.42 4.02
N LEU A 324 32.50 -7.86 5.13
CA LEU A 324 31.09 -7.56 5.37
C LEU A 324 30.97 -6.13 5.88
N TYR A 325 29.81 -5.54 5.64
CA TYR A 325 29.43 -4.28 6.23
C TYR A 325 28.10 -4.43 6.97
N THR A 326 27.94 -3.66 8.04
CA THR A 326 26.67 -3.56 8.76
C THR A 326 26.41 -2.13 9.19
N ARG A 327 25.14 -1.73 9.20
CA ARG A 327 24.70 -0.43 9.68
C ARG A 327 23.70 -0.60 10.82
N TYR A 328 23.95 0.13 11.90
CA TYR A 328 23.10 0.16 13.08
C TYR A 328 22.30 1.46 13.12
N ALA A 329 20.98 1.37 13.26
CA ALA A 329 20.21 2.42 13.90
C ALA A 329 20.29 2.26 15.42
N ASP A 330 20.21 3.35 16.17
CA ASP A 330 19.97 3.26 17.61
C ASP A 330 18.47 3.01 17.90
N ALA A 331 18.14 2.74 19.16
CA ALA A 331 16.77 2.43 19.59
C ALA A 331 15.80 3.64 19.46
N THR A 332 16.35 4.84 19.27
CA THR A 332 15.61 6.09 19.01
C THR A 332 15.56 6.46 17.54
N GLY A 333 16.21 5.68 16.67
CA GLY A 333 16.16 5.83 15.22
C GLY A 333 17.31 6.56 14.56
N ASN A 334 18.31 7.06 15.29
CA ASN A 334 19.46 7.75 14.68
C ASN A 334 20.46 6.75 14.09
N ILE A 335 21.36 7.22 13.21
CA ILE A 335 22.49 6.41 12.76
C ILE A 335 23.46 6.22 13.93
N GLN A 336 23.55 4.99 14.43
CA GLN A 336 24.54 4.63 15.45
C GLN A 336 25.94 4.44 14.84
N GLY A 337 26.01 3.87 13.64
CA GLY A 337 27.26 3.71 12.90
C GLY A 337 27.21 2.69 11.78
N VAL A 338 28.24 2.72 10.93
CA VAL A 338 28.54 1.71 9.92
C VAL A 338 29.84 1.01 10.31
N TYR A 339 29.88 -0.31 10.20
CA TYR A 339 31.00 -1.13 10.64
C TYR A 339 31.42 -2.08 9.53
N LYS A 340 32.73 -2.23 9.35
CA LYS A 340 33.37 -3.14 8.38
C LYS A 340 34.12 -4.24 9.11
N THR A 341 34.03 -5.46 8.60
CA THR A 341 34.94 -6.56 8.93
C THR A 341 35.74 -6.96 7.70
N ILE A 342 36.92 -7.54 7.90
CA ILE A 342 37.77 -8.12 6.83
C ILE A 342 38.17 -9.57 7.13
N ASN A 343 37.57 -10.16 8.16
CA ASN A 343 37.87 -11.51 8.65
C ASN A 343 36.58 -12.30 8.94
N GLY A 344 35.54 -12.07 8.14
CA GLY A 344 34.28 -12.81 8.25
C GLY A 344 33.55 -12.56 9.57
N GLY A 345 33.67 -11.37 10.15
CA GLY A 345 32.92 -10.97 11.34
C GLY A 345 33.56 -11.28 12.69
N ASP A 346 34.80 -11.78 12.72
CA ASP A 346 35.54 -12.04 13.97
C ASP A 346 35.91 -10.74 14.71
N SER A 347 36.16 -9.66 13.96
CA SER A 347 36.32 -8.30 14.48
C SER A 347 35.80 -7.25 13.50
N TRP A 348 35.24 -6.17 14.04
CA TRP A 348 34.67 -5.06 13.28
C TRP A 348 35.38 -3.74 13.59
N THR A 349 35.41 -2.85 12.60
CA THR A 349 35.93 -1.49 12.72
C THR A 349 34.88 -0.52 12.22
N ALA A 350 34.60 0.53 13.00
CA ALA A 350 33.70 1.60 12.57
C ALA A 350 34.31 2.35 11.37
N VAL A 351 33.49 2.64 10.37
CA VAL A 351 33.85 3.51 9.23
C VAL A 351 33.20 4.89 9.42
N ASN A 352 33.44 5.83 8.50
CA ASN A 352 33.03 7.22 8.71
C ASN A 352 31.53 7.43 8.45
N SER A 353 30.68 7.11 9.42
CA SER A 353 29.23 7.34 9.31
C SER A 353 28.82 8.78 9.61
N SER A 354 29.73 9.66 10.03
CA SER A 354 29.41 11.06 10.37
C SER A 354 29.02 11.93 9.17
N GLN A 355 29.30 11.44 7.95
CA GLN A 355 28.91 12.09 6.69
C GLN A 355 27.53 11.63 6.19
N LEU A 356 26.94 10.62 6.83
CA LEU A 356 25.62 10.14 6.43
C LEU A 356 24.53 11.11 6.91
N THR A 357 23.47 11.25 6.13
CA THR A 357 22.32 12.09 6.48
C THR A 357 21.53 11.39 7.58
N ASP A 358 21.46 12.00 8.77
CA ASP A 358 20.69 11.47 9.90
C ASP A 358 19.36 12.19 10.06
N VAL A 359 18.24 11.47 9.88
CA VAL A 359 16.87 12.00 9.97
C VAL A 359 16.11 11.47 11.20
N GLY A 360 16.72 10.60 12.02
CA GLY A 360 16.17 10.15 13.30
C GLY A 360 15.08 9.08 13.25
N PHE A 361 14.80 8.47 12.09
CA PHE A 361 13.83 7.37 11.95
C PHE A 361 14.32 6.23 11.05
N HIS A 362 15.62 5.96 11.13
CA HIS A 362 16.32 5.04 10.24
C HIS A 362 15.95 3.56 10.35
N TRP A 363 15.05 3.21 11.26
CA TRP A 363 14.39 1.90 11.24
C TRP A 363 13.49 1.70 10.01
N TRP A 364 13.25 2.74 9.20
CA TRP A 364 12.34 2.71 8.05
C TRP A 364 12.98 2.19 6.76
N PHE A 365 14.29 2.37 6.56
CA PHE A 365 14.95 2.23 5.26
C PHE A 365 15.72 0.92 5.04
N GLY A 366 16.22 0.71 3.82
CA GLY A 366 16.93 -0.52 3.39
C GLY A 366 18.26 -0.78 4.10
N GLY A 367 19.13 0.23 4.23
CA GLY A 367 20.41 0.11 4.93
C GLY A 367 21.63 -0.02 4.00
N ILE A 368 22.53 -0.97 4.25
CA ILE A 368 23.81 -1.08 3.52
C ILE A 368 23.77 -2.17 2.46
N PHE A 369 24.26 -1.84 1.26
CA PHE A 369 24.41 -2.73 0.12
C PHE A 369 25.84 -2.64 -0.45
N ILE A 370 26.39 -3.76 -0.91
CA ILE A 370 27.75 -3.87 -1.45
C ILE A 370 27.67 -4.18 -2.96
N ASP A 371 28.46 -3.46 -3.76
CA ASP A 371 28.62 -3.81 -5.17
C ASP A 371 29.19 -5.23 -5.30
N PRO A 372 28.56 -6.14 -6.06
CA PRO A 372 28.97 -7.54 -6.12
C PRO A 372 30.38 -7.73 -6.72
N THR A 373 30.90 -6.73 -7.43
CA THR A 373 32.21 -6.80 -8.10
C THR A 373 33.35 -6.13 -7.31
N ASP A 374 33.04 -5.29 -6.32
CA ASP A 374 34.04 -4.53 -5.55
C ASP A 374 33.62 -4.31 -4.09
N GLU A 375 34.34 -4.96 -3.16
CA GLU A 375 34.15 -4.86 -1.71
C GLU A 375 34.28 -3.44 -1.11
N ASN A 376 34.82 -2.47 -1.87
CA ASN A 376 35.00 -1.09 -1.42
C ASN A 376 33.92 -0.15 -1.95
N THR A 377 33.10 -0.60 -2.89
CA THR A 377 31.96 0.16 -3.40
C THR A 377 30.70 -0.25 -2.63
N ILE A 378 30.22 0.64 -1.78
CA ILE A 378 29.08 0.41 -0.88
C ILE A 378 28.09 1.56 -0.94
N TYR A 379 26.82 1.24 -0.71
CA TYR A 379 25.69 2.16 -0.74
C TYR A 379 24.96 2.13 0.59
N ASN A 380 24.72 3.29 1.18
CA ASN A 380 23.75 3.52 2.23
C ASN A 380 22.42 3.91 1.54
N VAL A 381 21.52 2.95 1.43
CA VAL A 381 20.19 3.05 0.82
C VAL A 381 19.20 3.39 1.94
N ASP A 382 19.08 4.69 2.21
CA ASP A 382 18.49 5.19 3.45
C ASP A 382 17.40 6.26 3.16
N PHE A 383 17.29 7.37 3.87
CA PHE A 383 16.43 8.48 3.47
C PHE A 383 16.83 9.00 2.07
N GLU A 384 18.14 9.19 1.87
CA GLU A 384 18.80 9.45 0.59
C GLU A 384 19.79 8.32 0.28
N VAL A 385 20.22 8.18 -0.98
CA VAL A 385 21.30 7.24 -1.31
C VAL A 385 22.65 7.94 -1.16
N GLN A 386 23.52 7.36 -0.33
CA GLN A 386 24.90 7.82 -0.18
C GLN A 386 25.86 6.70 -0.51
N LYS A 387 26.86 6.97 -1.36
CA LYS A 387 27.80 5.98 -1.89
C LYS A 387 29.21 6.23 -1.36
N SER A 388 29.93 5.16 -1.08
CA SER A 388 31.37 5.15 -0.86
C SER A 388 32.05 4.23 -1.87
N THR A 389 33.23 4.61 -2.37
CA THR A 389 34.08 3.79 -3.26
C THR A 389 35.44 3.46 -2.62
N ASN A 390 35.57 3.72 -1.31
CA ASN A 390 36.78 3.48 -0.53
C ASN A 390 36.47 2.79 0.80
N GLY A 391 35.46 1.91 0.78
CA GLY A 391 35.08 1.06 1.91
C GLY A 391 34.58 1.82 3.13
N GLY A 392 33.88 2.94 2.92
CA GLY A 392 33.26 3.75 3.97
C GLY A 392 34.18 4.81 4.59
N THR A 393 35.36 5.06 4.03
CA THR A 393 36.27 6.12 4.50
C THR A 393 35.66 7.50 4.23
N SER A 394 35.02 7.68 3.08
CA SER A 394 34.25 8.86 2.73
C SER A 394 32.98 8.51 1.95
N TRP A 395 31.95 9.34 2.10
CA TRP A 395 30.65 9.21 1.45
C TRP A 395 30.31 10.42 0.61
N GLY A 396 29.51 10.22 -0.43
CA GLY A 396 28.90 11.29 -1.22
C GLY A 396 27.54 10.86 -1.78
N ASP A 397 26.72 11.85 -2.13
CA ASP A 397 25.37 11.60 -2.62
C ASP A 397 25.40 10.82 -3.94
N SER A 398 24.40 9.95 -4.11
CA SER A 398 24.16 9.17 -5.31
C SER A 398 22.66 9.18 -5.63
N PHE A 399 22.28 8.87 -6.87
CA PHE A 399 20.89 8.92 -7.32
C PHE A 399 20.24 10.29 -7.05
N ALA A 400 20.89 11.38 -7.49
CA ALA A 400 20.35 12.72 -7.29
C ALA A 400 18.94 12.89 -7.89
N ASN A 401 18.05 13.56 -7.15
CA ASN A 401 16.65 13.86 -7.53
C ASN A 401 15.69 12.66 -7.63
N VAL A 402 16.06 11.49 -7.09
CA VAL A 402 15.08 10.43 -6.84
C VAL A 402 14.16 10.81 -5.67
N HIS A 403 13.01 10.16 -5.57
CA HIS A 403 12.16 10.26 -4.38
C HIS A 403 12.96 9.81 -3.14
N VAL A 404 12.70 10.39 -1.98
CA VAL A 404 13.31 9.98 -0.70
C VAL A 404 12.77 8.62 -0.22
N ASP A 405 13.18 8.15 0.96
CA ASP A 405 12.72 6.89 1.57
C ASP A 405 13.07 5.63 0.75
N GLN A 406 14.36 5.28 0.74
CA GLN A 406 14.88 4.16 -0.04
C GLN A 406 14.72 2.82 0.68
N HIS A 407 14.29 1.79 -0.06
CA HIS A 407 13.96 0.48 0.50
C HIS A 407 14.72 -0.67 -0.15
N ALA A 408 14.97 -0.62 -1.46
CA ALA A 408 15.54 -1.74 -2.21
C ALA A 408 16.62 -1.29 -3.20
N MET A 409 17.62 -2.15 -3.43
CA MET A 409 18.65 -1.96 -4.45
C MET A 409 19.06 -3.30 -5.03
N ALA A 410 19.16 -3.37 -6.36
CA ALA A 410 19.60 -4.57 -7.07
C ALA A 410 20.69 -4.24 -8.09
N PHE A 411 21.72 -5.10 -8.15
CA PHE A 411 22.84 -4.96 -9.08
C PHE A 411 22.69 -5.94 -10.25
N ASN A 412 22.82 -5.46 -11.48
CA ASN A 412 22.88 -6.36 -12.62
C ASN A 412 24.28 -6.98 -12.73
N ALA A 413 24.42 -8.21 -12.26
CA ALA A 413 25.71 -8.92 -12.27
C ALA A 413 26.28 -9.16 -13.69
N SER A 414 25.44 -9.10 -14.72
CA SER A 414 25.83 -9.29 -16.12
C SER A 414 26.11 -7.97 -16.86
N VAL A 415 25.69 -6.82 -16.32
CA VAL A 415 25.84 -5.50 -16.94
C VAL A 415 26.51 -4.55 -15.94
N PRO A 416 27.86 -4.41 -15.97
CA PRO A 416 28.58 -3.59 -15.02
C PRO A 416 28.08 -2.14 -14.95
N GLY A 417 27.87 -1.65 -13.74
CA GLY A 417 27.36 -0.30 -13.48
C GLY A 417 25.84 -0.17 -13.58
N GLU A 418 25.11 -1.19 -14.02
CA GLU A 418 23.65 -1.16 -13.97
C GLU A 418 23.14 -1.51 -12.56
N VAL A 419 22.40 -0.58 -11.97
CA VAL A 419 21.83 -0.67 -10.62
C VAL A 419 20.41 -0.13 -10.64
N LEU A 420 19.50 -0.89 -10.02
CA LEU A 420 18.11 -0.52 -9.83
C LEU A 420 17.90 -0.07 -8.38
N LEU A 421 17.07 0.95 -8.18
CA LEU A 421 16.73 1.52 -6.87
C LEU A 421 15.20 1.57 -6.72
N GLY A 422 14.70 1.04 -5.61
CA GLY A 422 13.28 1.06 -5.22
C GLY A 422 13.06 1.88 -3.96
N ASN A 423 12.03 2.74 -3.99
CA ASN A 423 11.65 3.63 -2.89
C ASN A 423 10.14 3.89 -2.87
N ASP A 424 9.68 4.80 -2.00
CA ASP A 424 8.27 5.19 -1.91
C ASP A 424 7.71 5.87 -3.17
N GLY A 425 8.59 6.39 -4.04
CA GLY A 425 8.23 6.96 -5.34
C GLY A 425 8.32 6.00 -6.53
N GLY A 426 8.65 4.73 -6.33
CA GLY A 426 8.75 3.70 -7.38
C GLY A 426 10.17 3.29 -7.76
N LEU A 427 10.36 2.88 -9.01
CA LEU A 427 11.60 2.28 -9.52
C LEU A 427 12.44 3.29 -10.29
N TYR A 428 13.76 3.22 -10.10
CA TYR A 428 14.75 4.02 -10.82
C TYR A 428 15.86 3.14 -11.38
N TYR A 429 16.24 3.37 -12.64
CA TYR A 429 17.34 2.69 -13.32
C TYR A 429 18.58 3.58 -13.38
N SER A 430 19.74 3.02 -13.10
CA SER A 430 21.02 3.67 -13.35
C SER A 430 21.91 2.75 -14.16
N SER A 431 22.61 3.28 -15.18
CA SER A 431 23.60 2.53 -15.98
C SER A 431 25.06 2.90 -15.63
N ASN A 432 25.27 3.67 -14.56
CA ASN A 432 26.57 4.22 -14.17
C ASN A 432 26.76 4.25 -12.65
N GLY A 433 26.23 3.22 -11.97
CA GLY A 433 26.40 2.99 -10.54
C GLY A 433 25.82 4.10 -9.68
N GLY A 434 24.72 4.73 -10.10
CA GLY A 434 24.00 5.76 -9.37
C GLY A 434 24.48 7.19 -9.61
N SER A 435 25.33 7.44 -10.60
CA SER A 435 25.75 8.82 -10.94
C SER A 435 24.61 9.61 -11.60
N SER A 436 23.76 8.92 -12.36
CA SER A 436 22.49 9.42 -12.89
C SER A 436 21.47 8.29 -12.92
N SER A 437 20.18 8.64 -12.88
CA SER A 437 19.10 7.66 -12.96
C SER A 437 17.93 8.16 -13.79
N VAL A 438 17.08 7.21 -14.20
CA VAL A 438 15.81 7.43 -14.90
C VAL A 438 14.70 6.73 -14.13
N LYS A 439 13.61 7.42 -13.85
CA LYS A 439 12.42 6.85 -13.19
C LYS A 439 11.64 5.96 -14.17
N ASP A 440 11.18 4.81 -13.69
CA ASP A 440 10.16 4.01 -14.39
C ASP A 440 8.79 4.69 -14.32
N LEU A 441 8.09 4.79 -15.45
CA LEU A 441 6.79 5.45 -15.55
C LEU A 441 5.67 4.49 -15.99
N LYS A 442 5.84 3.18 -15.70
CA LYS A 442 5.02 2.09 -16.26
C LYS A 442 4.52 1.11 -15.19
N LEU A 443 4.90 1.29 -13.92
CA LEU A 443 4.43 0.46 -12.81
C LEU A 443 3.13 1.02 -12.20
N PRO A 444 2.03 0.24 -12.16
CA PRO A 444 0.74 0.65 -11.60
C PRO A 444 0.67 0.39 -10.08
N ILE A 445 1.55 1.03 -9.30
CA ILE A 445 1.74 0.70 -7.87
C ILE A 445 1.36 1.83 -6.90
N THR A 446 0.64 2.84 -7.36
CA THR A 446 0.30 3.99 -6.51
C THR A 446 -0.64 3.59 -5.37
N GLN A 447 -0.33 4.07 -4.17
CA GLN A 447 -1.04 3.81 -2.92
C GLN A 447 -1.97 4.99 -2.62
N PHE A 448 -3.18 5.00 -3.21
CA PHE A 448 -4.16 6.05 -2.97
C PHE A 448 -4.88 5.86 -1.64
N TYR A 449 -5.07 6.96 -0.91
CA TYR A 449 -6.01 7.05 0.20
C TYR A 449 -7.41 7.40 -0.32
N ARG A 450 -7.51 8.42 -1.18
CA ARG A 450 -8.76 9.00 -1.68
C ARG A 450 -8.70 9.36 -3.15
N MET A 451 -9.85 9.43 -3.80
CA MET A 451 -9.95 9.90 -5.17
C MET A 451 -11.16 10.81 -5.42
N HIS A 452 -11.13 11.49 -6.55
CA HIS A 452 -12.25 12.30 -7.03
C HIS A 452 -12.20 12.40 -8.56
N VAL A 453 -13.37 12.47 -9.19
CA VAL A 453 -13.48 12.72 -10.63
C VAL A 453 -14.25 14.02 -10.82
N ASP A 454 -13.75 14.88 -11.70
CA ASP A 454 -14.42 16.16 -12.00
C ASP A 454 -15.80 15.91 -12.60
N ALA A 455 -16.85 16.43 -11.94
CA ALA A 455 -18.23 16.27 -12.38
C ALA A 455 -18.51 16.80 -13.81
N GLN A 456 -17.67 17.71 -14.32
CA GLN A 456 -17.83 18.24 -15.69
C GLN A 456 -17.01 17.48 -16.73
N ASN A 457 -16.13 16.57 -16.31
CA ASN A 457 -15.26 15.84 -17.22
C ASN A 457 -14.68 14.58 -16.55
N GLU A 458 -15.21 13.42 -16.92
CA GLU A 458 -14.76 12.11 -16.43
C GLU A 458 -13.26 11.82 -16.63
N ASN A 459 -12.59 12.52 -17.55
CA ASN A 459 -11.17 12.34 -17.82
C ASN A 459 -10.27 13.16 -16.88
N LYS A 460 -10.84 14.04 -16.05
CA LYS A 460 -10.11 14.75 -15.00
C LYS A 460 -10.23 13.98 -13.70
N ILE A 461 -9.23 13.15 -13.44
CA ILE A 461 -9.20 12.27 -12.27
C ILE A 461 -8.13 12.78 -11.31
N TYR A 462 -8.45 12.81 -10.02
CA TYR A 462 -7.63 13.31 -8.93
C TYR A 462 -7.45 12.20 -7.91
N GLY A 463 -6.27 12.13 -7.29
CA GLY A 463 -5.99 11.17 -6.24
C GLY A 463 -5.04 11.72 -5.20
N GLY A 464 -5.33 11.43 -3.94
CA GLY A 464 -4.44 11.67 -2.82
C GLY A 464 -3.72 10.38 -2.43
N ALA A 465 -2.38 10.37 -2.50
CA ALA A 465 -1.57 9.18 -2.28
C ALA A 465 -0.61 9.31 -1.09
N GLN A 466 -0.23 8.16 -0.53
CA GLN A 466 0.83 8.04 0.47
C GLN A 466 2.17 8.48 -0.14
N ASP A 467 2.86 9.42 0.52
CA ASP A 467 4.17 10.01 0.20
C ASP A 467 4.28 10.64 -1.21
N ASN A 468 3.25 10.48 -2.02
CA ASN A 468 3.19 10.81 -3.44
C ASN A 468 2.17 11.91 -3.74
N SER A 469 1.83 12.71 -2.74
CA SER A 469 1.09 13.97 -2.90
C SER A 469 -0.34 13.82 -3.42
N THR A 470 -1.04 14.94 -3.55
CA THR A 470 -2.24 15.01 -4.39
C THR A 470 -1.80 15.19 -5.84
N SER A 471 -2.24 14.30 -6.71
CA SER A 471 -1.95 14.32 -8.15
C SER A 471 -3.23 14.22 -8.98
N ARG A 472 -3.13 14.54 -10.28
CA ARG A 472 -4.25 14.42 -11.21
C ARG A 472 -3.82 14.19 -12.65
N THR A 473 -4.69 13.57 -13.45
CA THR A 473 -4.68 13.70 -14.93
C THR A 473 -5.76 14.69 -15.36
N GLN A 474 -5.57 15.33 -16.51
CA GLN A 474 -6.61 16.17 -17.15
C GLN A 474 -7.22 15.54 -18.40
N THR A 475 -6.65 14.43 -18.88
CA THR A 475 -6.98 13.83 -20.17
C THR A 475 -7.43 12.38 -20.05
N GLY A 476 -7.44 11.81 -18.85
CA GLY A 476 -7.67 10.38 -18.60
C GLY A 476 -6.46 9.54 -18.99
N GLY A 477 -5.33 10.18 -19.31
CA GLY A 477 -4.09 9.52 -19.65
C GLY A 477 -3.48 8.77 -18.47
N LEU A 478 -2.78 7.68 -18.78
CA LEU A 478 -2.16 6.83 -17.76
C LEU A 478 -0.82 7.39 -17.25
N THR A 479 -0.18 8.26 -18.03
CA THR A 479 1.18 8.76 -17.79
C THR A 479 1.28 10.29 -17.71
N ASP A 480 0.14 11.00 -17.76
CA ASP A 480 0.09 12.47 -17.68
C ASP A 480 -0.43 12.95 -16.32
N TRP A 481 -0.26 12.13 -15.28
CA TRP A 481 -0.59 12.55 -13.93
C TRP A 481 0.47 13.50 -13.38
N ASN A 482 0.03 14.62 -12.85
CA ASN A 482 0.90 15.67 -12.32
C ASN A 482 0.56 15.94 -10.85
N ILE A 483 1.59 16.11 -10.03
CA ILE A 483 1.45 16.57 -8.64
C ILE A 483 0.95 18.01 -8.64
N ILE A 484 -0.10 18.28 -7.86
CA ILE A 484 -0.70 19.62 -7.72
C ILE A 484 -0.60 20.17 -6.29
N ASN A 485 -0.45 19.29 -5.28
CA ASN A 485 -0.28 19.70 -3.89
C ASN A 485 0.56 18.68 -3.12
N GLY A 486 1.65 19.11 -2.47
CA GLY A 486 2.63 18.23 -1.82
C GLY A 486 2.22 17.65 -0.46
N GLY A 487 3.04 16.72 0.05
CA GLY A 487 2.81 15.96 1.29
C GLY A 487 2.26 14.57 1.00
N ASP A 488 1.59 13.95 1.98
CA ASP A 488 0.59 12.92 1.66
C ASP A 488 -0.61 13.62 1.05
N GLY A 489 -1.20 13.02 0.03
CA GLY A 489 -2.48 13.48 -0.49
C GLY A 489 -3.63 12.76 0.18
N PHE A 490 -4.63 13.51 0.66
CA PHE A 490 -5.92 12.97 1.11
C PHE A 490 -7.04 13.45 0.19
N GLN A 491 -8.23 13.73 0.72
CA GLN A 491 -9.44 14.07 -0.02
C GLN A 491 -9.20 15.21 -1.05
N PRO A 492 -9.21 14.89 -2.36
CA PRO A 492 -9.36 15.92 -3.40
C PRO A 492 -10.86 16.22 -3.59
N LEU A 493 -11.18 17.48 -3.89
CA LEU A 493 -12.52 17.86 -4.35
C LEU A 493 -12.41 18.92 -5.45
N VAL A 494 -13.30 18.86 -6.43
CA VAL A 494 -13.40 19.86 -7.50
C VAL A 494 -14.78 20.48 -7.45
N ASP A 495 -14.86 21.82 -7.53
CA ASP A 495 -16.16 22.49 -7.57
C ASP A 495 -16.95 22.00 -8.80
N PRO A 496 -18.13 21.37 -8.60
CA PRO A 496 -18.89 20.75 -9.69
C PRO A 496 -19.36 21.77 -10.73
N THR A 497 -19.39 23.06 -10.39
CA THR A 497 -19.79 24.15 -11.29
C THR A 497 -18.60 24.93 -11.86
N ASN A 498 -17.39 24.73 -11.32
CA ASN A 498 -16.18 25.40 -11.80
C ASN A 498 -14.91 24.57 -11.58
N THR A 499 -14.52 23.81 -12.60
CA THR A 499 -13.29 22.99 -12.63
C THR A 499 -11.98 23.71 -12.24
N ASN A 500 -11.93 25.05 -12.26
CA ASN A 500 -10.74 25.79 -11.82
C ASN A 500 -10.60 25.85 -10.29
N VAL A 501 -11.65 25.54 -9.54
CA VAL A 501 -11.67 25.56 -8.09
C VAL A 501 -11.47 24.14 -7.56
N ILE A 502 -10.35 23.93 -6.88
CA ILE A 502 -9.93 22.60 -6.41
C ILE A 502 -9.55 22.71 -4.94
N TYR A 503 -9.95 21.73 -4.15
CA TYR A 503 -9.54 21.55 -2.77
C TYR A 503 -8.66 20.31 -2.69
N ALA A 504 -7.60 20.41 -1.89
CA ALA A 504 -6.68 19.31 -1.62
C ALA A 504 -6.29 19.35 -0.15
N LEU A 505 -6.24 18.18 0.48
CA LEU A 505 -5.77 18.03 1.86
C LEU A 505 -4.44 17.28 1.89
N SER A 506 -3.61 17.68 2.85
CA SER A 506 -2.50 16.88 3.36
C SER A 506 -2.67 16.61 4.87
N GLN A 507 -1.68 15.97 5.48
CA GLN A 507 -1.78 15.37 6.82
C GLN A 507 -2.39 16.30 7.87
N ASN A 508 -3.16 15.73 8.80
CA ASN A 508 -3.75 16.41 9.95
C ASN A 508 -4.66 17.58 9.54
N GLY A 509 -5.45 17.40 8.49
CA GLY A 509 -6.45 18.38 8.09
C GLY A 509 -5.90 19.65 7.41
N PHE A 510 -4.72 19.57 6.78
CA PHE A 510 -4.14 20.73 6.11
C PHE A 510 -4.85 21.01 4.77
N LEU A 511 -6.01 21.66 4.85
CA LEU A 511 -6.85 22.01 3.71
C LEU A 511 -6.31 23.21 2.94
N ARG A 512 -6.14 23.01 1.63
CA ARG A 512 -5.78 24.06 0.68
C ARG A 512 -6.78 24.15 -0.45
N LYS A 513 -6.88 25.37 -1.02
CA LYS A 513 -7.75 25.70 -2.15
C LYS A 513 -6.95 26.30 -3.30
N SER A 514 -7.23 25.87 -4.52
CA SER A 514 -6.82 26.51 -5.76
C SER A 514 -8.03 27.18 -6.42
N ILE A 515 -7.80 28.29 -7.12
CA ILE A 515 -8.80 28.99 -7.96
C ILE A 515 -8.31 29.17 -9.40
N ASN A 516 -7.17 28.56 -9.73
CA ASN A 516 -6.49 28.67 -11.01
C ASN A 516 -6.13 27.28 -11.55
N ASN A 517 -7.06 26.34 -11.39
CA ASN A 517 -6.96 24.99 -11.92
C ASN A 517 -5.69 24.28 -11.43
N GLY A 518 -5.39 24.35 -10.13
CA GLY A 518 -4.30 23.62 -9.50
C GLY A 518 -2.89 24.19 -9.77
N SER A 519 -2.78 25.35 -10.43
CA SER A 519 -1.48 25.99 -10.69
C SER A 519 -0.84 26.52 -9.41
N SER A 520 -1.65 26.99 -8.47
CA SER A 520 -1.24 27.32 -7.10
C SER A 520 -2.37 27.12 -6.11
N PHE A 521 -2.01 26.98 -4.83
CA PHE A 521 -2.93 26.73 -3.74
C PHE A 521 -2.69 27.71 -2.58
N SER A 522 -3.75 28.08 -1.87
CA SER A 522 -3.70 28.87 -0.62
C SER A 522 -4.32 28.09 0.54
N ASN A 523 -3.89 28.39 1.77
CA ASN A 523 -4.52 27.82 2.97
C ASN A 523 -6.03 28.16 2.99
N ALA A 524 -6.87 27.20 3.37
CA ALA A 524 -8.32 27.34 3.35
C ALA A 524 -8.98 26.90 4.67
N THR A 525 -8.28 27.06 5.79
CA THR A 525 -8.73 26.67 7.14
C THR A 525 -9.21 27.83 8.02
N ASN A 526 -9.43 29.02 7.45
CA ASN A 526 -9.83 30.21 8.21
C ASN A 526 -11.15 29.99 8.98
N GLY A 527 -11.15 30.19 10.31
CA GLY A 527 -12.30 29.95 11.18
C GLY A 527 -12.34 28.55 11.83
N ILE A 528 -11.48 27.62 11.39
CA ILE A 528 -11.28 26.33 12.06
C ILE A 528 -10.36 26.54 13.27
N SER A 529 -10.70 25.95 14.41
CA SER A 529 -9.93 26.08 15.65
C SER A 529 -8.61 25.30 15.56
N SER A 530 -7.50 25.93 15.95
CA SER A 530 -6.19 25.25 16.05
C SER A 530 -6.09 24.26 17.22
N GLY A 531 -7.04 24.30 18.17
CA GLY A 531 -7.11 23.35 19.28
C GLY A 531 -7.91 22.08 18.96
N ASP A 532 -8.48 21.99 17.76
CA ASP A 532 -9.30 20.86 17.37
C ASP A 532 -8.44 19.68 16.89
N ARG A 533 -8.93 18.48 17.17
CA ARG A 533 -8.32 17.25 16.68
C ARG A 533 -8.75 17.05 15.23
N ASN A 534 -7.78 16.82 14.36
CA ASN A 534 -8.04 16.51 12.95
C ASN A 534 -7.61 15.07 12.70
N ASN A 535 -8.40 14.35 11.91
CA ASN A 535 -7.96 13.04 11.43
C ASN A 535 -6.71 13.20 10.54
N TRP A 536 -5.95 12.11 10.39
CA TRP A 536 -4.88 12.05 9.39
C TRP A 536 -5.44 12.26 7.98
N ASP A 537 -6.55 11.57 7.69
CA ASP A 537 -7.40 11.73 6.50
C ASP A 537 -8.69 12.47 6.89
N THR A 538 -8.64 13.80 6.92
CA THR A 538 -9.79 14.63 7.33
C THR A 538 -10.86 14.70 6.23
N PRO A 539 -12.14 14.43 6.55
CA PRO A 539 -13.21 14.52 5.56
C PRO A 539 -13.60 15.97 5.25
N ILE A 540 -13.89 16.20 3.97
CA ILE A 540 -14.51 17.41 3.42
C ILE A 540 -15.53 17.00 2.37
N THR A 541 -16.66 17.72 2.27
CA THR A 541 -17.65 17.49 1.21
C THR A 541 -18.42 18.76 0.85
N PHE A 542 -19.04 18.78 -0.33
CA PHE A 542 -19.93 19.86 -0.77
C PHE A 542 -21.36 19.66 -0.26
N ASP A 543 -22.11 20.75 -0.19
CA ASP A 543 -23.56 20.69 -0.27
C ASP A 543 -23.98 20.28 -1.70
N ALA A 544 -24.90 19.32 -1.82
CA ALA A 544 -25.33 18.79 -3.12
C ALA A 544 -25.97 19.86 -4.03
N SER A 545 -26.54 20.92 -3.46
CA SER A 545 -27.26 21.96 -4.21
C SER A 545 -26.44 23.22 -4.47
N ASN A 546 -25.34 23.43 -3.75
CA ASN A 546 -24.59 24.67 -3.79
C ASN A 546 -23.09 24.48 -3.47
N SER A 547 -22.24 24.57 -4.50
CA SER A 547 -20.78 24.41 -4.35
C SER A 547 -20.08 25.48 -3.53
N GLN A 548 -20.75 26.61 -3.20
CA GLN A 548 -20.22 27.59 -2.25
C GLN A 548 -20.37 27.14 -0.80
N THR A 549 -21.20 26.13 -0.55
CA THR A 549 -21.38 25.53 0.77
C THR A 549 -20.58 24.23 0.88
N LEU A 550 -19.72 24.14 1.89
CA LEU A 550 -18.92 22.95 2.17
C LEU A 550 -18.96 22.63 3.66
N TYR A 551 -18.61 21.39 3.97
CA TYR A 551 -18.52 20.85 5.32
C TYR A 551 -17.15 20.23 5.55
N TYR A 552 -16.56 20.46 6.73
CA TYR A 552 -15.21 20.00 7.10
C TYR A 552 -15.22 19.38 8.51
N GLY A 553 -14.62 18.19 8.66
CA GLY A 553 -14.69 17.40 9.89
C GLY A 553 -13.43 17.46 10.75
N THR A 554 -13.52 18.06 11.93
CA THR A 554 -12.54 17.90 13.02
C THR A 554 -13.06 16.87 14.03
N ASN A 555 -12.88 17.05 15.34
CA ASN A 555 -13.79 16.48 16.35
C ASN A 555 -15.19 17.15 16.33
N ARG A 556 -15.33 18.25 15.60
CA ARG A 556 -16.56 19.02 15.34
C ARG A 556 -16.78 19.21 13.84
N LEU A 557 -18.04 19.35 13.42
CA LEU A 557 -18.38 19.69 12.05
C LEU A 557 -18.36 21.21 11.85
N TYR A 558 -17.68 21.64 10.79
CA TYR A 558 -17.65 23.02 10.33
C TYR A 558 -18.41 23.19 9.03
N LYS A 559 -19.08 24.34 8.86
CA LYS A 559 -19.73 24.76 7.63
C LYS A 559 -19.13 26.07 7.11
N THR A 560 -19.02 26.17 5.80
CA THR A 560 -18.74 27.42 5.09
C THR A 560 -19.86 27.66 4.06
N THR A 561 -20.14 28.91 3.71
CA THR A 561 -21.09 29.29 2.64
C THR A 561 -20.45 30.24 1.62
N ASN A 562 -19.12 30.39 1.68
CA ASN A 562 -18.32 31.24 0.80
C ASN A 562 -17.10 30.48 0.26
N ALA A 563 -17.29 29.21 -0.06
CA ALA A 563 -16.30 28.34 -0.69
C ALA A 563 -14.99 28.24 0.10
N ALA A 564 -15.08 27.97 1.41
CA ALA A 564 -13.96 27.88 2.35
C ALA A 564 -13.21 29.21 2.58
N GLY A 565 -13.88 30.35 2.41
CA GLY A 565 -13.35 31.66 2.81
C GLY A 565 -13.36 31.85 4.33
N ASN A 566 -14.41 31.38 4.99
CA ASN A 566 -14.51 31.29 6.45
C ASN A 566 -15.38 30.11 6.87
N TRP A 567 -14.94 29.39 7.91
CA TRP A 567 -15.62 28.26 8.51
C TRP A 567 -16.26 28.63 9.84
N THR A 568 -17.42 28.04 10.14
CA THR A 568 -18.11 28.17 11.43
C THR A 568 -18.45 26.78 11.94
N ALA A 569 -18.15 26.50 13.21
CA ALA A 569 -18.56 25.24 13.84
C ALA A 569 -20.09 25.19 13.92
N ILE A 570 -20.67 24.10 13.45
CA ILE A 570 -22.11 23.82 13.50
C ILE A 570 -22.43 22.58 14.33
N SER A 571 -21.48 22.11 15.13
CA SER A 571 -21.69 21.03 16.09
C SER A 571 -20.84 21.26 17.34
N PRO A 572 -21.20 20.63 18.48
CA PRO A 572 -20.25 20.40 19.57
C PRO A 572 -19.19 19.37 19.13
N ASP A 573 -18.32 18.96 20.07
CA ASP A 573 -17.52 17.74 19.91
C ASP A 573 -18.47 16.54 19.75
N LEU A 574 -18.33 15.80 18.65
CA LEU A 574 -19.16 14.65 18.30
C LEU A 574 -18.45 13.32 18.65
N THR A 575 -17.42 13.36 19.49
CA THR A 575 -16.54 12.23 19.81
C THR A 575 -16.45 12.03 21.32
N ASP A 576 -15.93 10.89 21.76
CA ASP A 576 -15.60 10.59 23.16
C ASP A 576 -14.17 11.05 23.56
N GLY A 577 -13.46 11.74 22.65
CA GLY A 577 -12.08 12.21 22.84
C GLY A 577 -11.92 13.49 23.70
N PRO A 578 -10.67 13.92 23.99
CA PRO A 578 -9.40 13.37 23.50
C PRO A 578 -9.01 12.06 24.21
N HIS A 579 -8.32 11.18 23.48
CA HIS A 579 -7.76 9.95 24.02
C HIS A 579 -6.24 10.10 24.27
N ALA A 580 -5.69 9.37 25.24
CA ALA A 580 -4.26 9.42 25.56
C ALA A 580 -3.41 8.58 24.58
N GLY A 581 -2.20 9.05 24.26
CA GLY A 581 -1.26 8.34 23.39
C GLY A 581 -0.58 9.27 22.38
N ASN A 582 0.15 8.67 21.45
CA ASN A 582 0.92 9.38 20.41
C ASN A 582 0.19 9.50 19.06
N LEU A 583 -1.09 9.10 18.98
CA LEU A 583 -1.91 9.15 17.77
C LEU A 583 -3.13 10.06 18.01
N THR A 584 -3.50 10.84 16.99
CA THR A 584 -4.73 11.64 17.04
C THR A 584 -5.93 10.73 16.86
N PHE A 585 -6.86 10.74 17.82
CA PHE A 585 -8.04 9.86 17.87
C PHE A 585 -9.22 10.59 18.54
N GLY A 586 -10.46 10.20 18.24
CA GLY A 586 -11.66 10.95 18.58
C GLY A 586 -11.84 12.11 17.61
N THR A 587 -12.04 11.77 16.33
CA THR A 587 -12.21 12.69 15.19
C THR A 587 -13.30 12.21 14.23
N ILE A 588 -13.91 13.14 13.49
CA ILE A 588 -14.84 12.84 12.40
C ILE A 588 -14.06 12.25 11.22
N THR A 589 -14.56 11.16 10.66
CA THR A 589 -13.95 10.40 9.56
C THR A 589 -14.77 10.46 8.27
N THR A 590 -16.07 10.76 8.37
CA THR A 590 -16.97 10.80 7.22
C THR A 590 -18.12 11.77 7.44
N ILE A 591 -18.55 12.42 6.35
CA ILE A 591 -19.64 13.40 6.32
C ILE A 591 -20.51 13.09 5.11
N SER A 592 -21.83 13.01 5.31
CA SER A 592 -22.79 12.91 4.21
C SER A 592 -23.92 13.90 4.38
N VAL A 593 -24.08 14.78 3.38
CA VAL A 593 -25.21 15.71 3.29
C VAL A 593 -26.25 15.06 2.39
N SER A 594 -27.50 14.97 2.85
CA SER A 594 -28.54 14.34 2.02
C SER A 594 -28.74 15.12 0.72
N PRO A 595 -28.69 14.46 -0.45
CA PRO A 595 -28.94 15.12 -1.72
C PRO A 595 -30.41 15.54 -1.89
N LEU A 596 -31.32 15.01 -1.06
CA LEU A 596 -32.75 15.28 -1.10
C LEU A 596 -33.17 16.38 -0.11
N ASN A 597 -32.37 16.62 0.94
CA ASN A 597 -32.60 17.68 1.92
C ASN A 597 -31.29 18.06 2.63
N ASN A 598 -30.74 19.23 2.32
CA ASN A 598 -29.46 19.66 2.85
C ASN A 598 -29.46 20.09 4.34
N GLU A 599 -30.63 20.14 4.98
CA GLU A 599 -30.73 20.28 6.43
C GLU A 599 -30.43 18.95 7.15
N ILE A 600 -30.47 17.83 6.42
CA ILE A 600 -30.12 16.49 6.92
C ILE A 600 -28.65 16.21 6.65
N ILE A 601 -27.85 16.11 7.71
CA ILE A 601 -26.41 15.84 7.63
C ILE A 601 -26.06 14.71 8.60
N PHE A 602 -25.37 13.70 8.08
CA PHE A 602 -24.84 12.57 8.84
C PHE A 602 -23.32 12.70 9.02
N VAL A 603 -22.84 12.24 10.17
CA VAL A 603 -21.42 12.22 10.53
C VAL A 603 -21.07 10.87 11.16
N GLY A 604 -19.89 10.33 10.82
CA GLY A 604 -19.29 9.17 11.48
C GLY A 604 -17.90 9.50 12.05
N THR A 605 -17.46 8.77 13.07
CA THR A 605 -16.21 9.03 13.80
C THR A 605 -15.30 7.80 13.91
N ASP A 606 -14.02 8.05 14.20
CA ASP A 606 -13.01 6.99 14.41
C ASP A 606 -13.20 6.19 15.70
N ASP A 607 -13.95 6.74 16.67
CA ASP A 607 -14.33 6.12 17.95
C ASP A 607 -15.74 5.52 17.94
N GLY A 608 -16.27 5.24 16.75
CA GLY A 608 -17.45 4.40 16.57
C GLY A 608 -18.79 5.07 16.80
N LYS A 609 -18.85 6.40 16.70
CA LYS A 609 -20.10 7.16 16.76
C LYS A 609 -20.66 7.45 15.38
N ALA A 610 -21.98 7.52 15.30
CA ALA A 610 -22.73 8.06 14.19
C ALA A 610 -23.73 9.11 14.69
N TRP A 611 -23.86 10.20 13.95
CA TRP A 611 -24.72 11.32 14.32
C TRP A 611 -25.55 11.82 13.15
N VAL A 612 -26.72 12.39 13.44
CA VAL A 612 -27.54 13.11 12.47
C VAL A 612 -27.98 14.48 13.00
N THR A 613 -28.01 15.47 12.12
CA THR A 613 -28.79 16.70 12.29
C THR A 613 -29.85 16.77 11.20
N GLN A 614 -31.01 17.34 11.51
CA GLN A 614 -32.12 17.55 10.55
C GLN A 614 -32.48 19.05 10.41
N ASN A 615 -31.62 19.92 10.96
CA ASN A 615 -31.83 21.37 11.01
C ASN A 615 -30.50 22.12 10.80
N GLY A 616 -29.66 21.56 9.92
CA GLY A 616 -28.46 22.23 9.42
C GLY A 616 -27.37 22.42 10.47
N GLY A 617 -27.39 21.63 11.54
CA GLY A 617 -26.42 21.64 12.65
C GLY A 617 -26.90 22.33 13.93
N SER A 618 -28.14 22.84 13.99
CA SER A 618 -28.63 23.49 15.21
C SER A 618 -28.84 22.50 16.38
N ASN A 619 -29.12 21.23 16.07
CA ASN A 619 -29.20 20.13 17.01
C ASN A 619 -28.63 18.85 16.40
N TRP A 620 -27.97 18.03 17.22
CA TRP A 620 -27.37 16.75 16.83
C TRP A 620 -27.94 15.60 17.67
N ILE A 621 -28.21 14.48 17.02
CA ILE A 621 -28.77 13.27 17.61
C ILE A 621 -27.76 12.15 17.42
N ASP A 622 -27.38 11.49 18.52
CA ASP A 622 -26.57 10.26 18.49
C ASP A 622 -27.43 9.12 17.94
N ILE A 623 -26.98 8.52 16.85
CA ILE A 623 -27.64 7.40 16.17
C ILE A 623 -26.76 6.15 16.19
N SER A 624 -25.86 6.03 17.17
CA SER A 624 -24.94 4.88 17.29
C SER A 624 -25.61 3.65 17.90
N ALA A 625 -26.86 3.77 18.39
CA ALA A 625 -27.57 2.65 18.99
C ALA A 625 -27.89 1.55 17.97
N GLY A 626 -27.32 0.35 18.15
CA GLY A 626 -27.57 -0.79 17.26
C GLY A 626 -26.46 -1.06 16.23
N ILE A 627 -25.46 -0.19 16.13
CA ILE A 627 -24.20 -0.49 15.42
C ILE A 627 -23.10 -0.90 16.42
N PRO A 628 -22.18 -1.80 16.04
CA PRO A 628 -21.07 -2.19 16.91
C PRO A 628 -20.06 -1.05 17.02
N ASN A 629 -19.39 -0.96 18.18
CA ASN A 629 -18.36 0.03 18.42
C ASN A 629 -17.10 -0.25 17.58
N ARG A 630 -17.09 0.25 16.34
CA ARG A 630 -16.02 0.08 15.35
C ARG A 630 -15.77 1.38 14.60
N TRP A 631 -14.61 1.51 13.98
CA TRP A 631 -14.25 2.70 13.21
C TRP A 631 -15.25 2.92 12.06
N VAL A 632 -15.96 4.06 12.06
CA VAL A 632 -16.90 4.38 10.99
C VAL A 632 -16.13 4.87 9.78
N THR A 633 -16.27 4.18 8.65
CA THR A 633 -15.53 4.48 7.41
C THR A 633 -16.32 5.34 6.44
N LYS A 634 -17.63 5.11 6.31
CA LYS A 634 -18.52 5.92 5.48
C LYS A 634 -19.91 5.95 6.10
N VAL A 635 -20.53 7.14 6.10
CA VAL A 635 -21.98 7.30 6.17
C VAL A 635 -22.44 7.82 4.81
N LEU A 636 -23.57 7.31 4.31
CA LEU A 636 -24.10 7.67 3.00
C LEU A 636 -25.61 7.87 3.09
N ALA A 637 -26.06 9.11 3.01
CA ALA A 637 -27.47 9.42 2.82
C ALA A 637 -27.95 8.89 1.47
N SER A 638 -29.10 8.22 1.45
CA SER A 638 -29.66 7.71 0.20
C SER A 638 -30.04 8.86 -0.74
N ARG A 639 -29.88 8.58 -2.04
CA ARG A 639 -30.34 9.46 -3.11
C ARG A 639 -31.80 9.22 -3.52
N GLU A 640 -32.46 8.24 -2.93
CA GLU A 640 -33.84 7.83 -3.28
C GLU A 640 -34.84 8.12 -2.16
N ASP A 641 -34.41 8.08 -0.90
CA ASP A 641 -35.24 8.33 0.27
C ASP A 641 -34.49 9.16 1.32
N PRO A 642 -35.01 10.35 1.73
CA PRO A 642 -34.34 11.21 2.70
C PRO A 642 -34.20 10.58 4.09
N ASN A 643 -34.99 9.53 4.40
CA ASN A 643 -34.89 8.82 5.69
C ASN A 643 -33.89 7.67 5.67
N THR A 644 -33.44 7.25 4.49
CA THR A 644 -32.54 6.12 4.34
C THR A 644 -31.08 6.55 4.43
N VAL A 645 -30.31 5.85 5.25
CA VAL A 645 -28.86 6.04 5.41
C VAL A 645 -28.16 4.69 5.48
N TYR A 646 -27.00 4.62 4.82
CA TYR A 646 -26.09 3.48 4.88
C TYR A 646 -24.86 3.85 5.70
N LEU A 647 -24.28 2.85 6.38
CA LEU A 647 -23.09 3.02 7.20
C LEU A 647 -22.16 1.83 7.02
N THR A 648 -20.87 2.10 6.82
CA THR A 648 -19.83 1.07 6.79
C THR A 648 -18.85 1.20 7.95
N LEU A 649 -18.34 0.05 8.37
CA LEU A 649 -17.40 -0.10 9.47
C LEU A 649 -16.16 -0.85 9.00
N SER A 650 -15.00 -0.40 9.49
CA SER A 650 -13.77 -1.18 9.44
C SER A 650 -13.62 -2.07 10.67
N GLY A 651 -12.60 -2.91 10.68
CA GLY A 651 -12.33 -3.86 11.76
C GLY A 651 -12.70 -5.30 11.44
N TYR A 652 -12.66 -6.16 12.47
CA TYR A 652 -12.99 -7.58 12.38
C TYR A 652 -14.01 -7.99 13.44
N ARG A 653 -14.76 -9.05 13.18
CA ARG A 653 -15.81 -9.57 14.07
C ARG A 653 -15.27 -10.41 15.23
N PHE A 654 -14.13 -11.06 15.07
CA PHE A 654 -13.56 -11.98 16.08
C PHE A 654 -14.57 -13.03 16.61
N GLY A 655 -15.49 -13.50 15.75
CA GLY A 655 -16.53 -14.47 16.09
C GLY A 655 -17.83 -13.88 16.61
N GLU A 656 -17.96 -12.56 16.66
CA GLU A 656 -19.22 -11.87 16.96
C GLU A 656 -20.20 -11.95 15.77
N ASP A 657 -21.50 -12.00 16.08
CA ASP A 657 -22.60 -12.01 15.09
C ASP A 657 -23.04 -10.57 14.76
N VAL A 658 -22.09 -9.77 14.25
CA VAL A 658 -22.31 -8.37 13.86
C VAL A 658 -21.66 -8.10 12.50
N GLY A 659 -22.30 -7.31 11.65
CA GLY A 659 -21.80 -6.98 10.33
C GLY A 659 -20.87 -5.77 10.27
N HIS A 660 -20.58 -5.39 9.03
CA HIS A 660 -19.73 -4.24 8.64
C HIS A 660 -20.49 -3.21 7.80
N VAL A 661 -21.69 -3.54 7.31
CA VAL A 661 -22.55 -2.67 6.50
C VAL A 661 -23.94 -2.66 7.12
N TYR A 662 -24.44 -1.46 7.44
CA TYR A 662 -25.73 -1.25 8.06
C TYR A 662 -26.59 -0.31 7.22
N LYS A 663 -27.90 -0.55 7.24
CA LYS A 663 -28.93 0.30 6.65
C LYS A 663 -29.89 0.75 7.75
N SER A 664 -30.30 2.01 7.68
CA SER A 664 -31.46 2.52 8.40
C SER A 664 -32.41 3.16 7.40
N THR A 665 -33.72 3.05 7.64
CA THR A 665 -34.79 3.72 6.84
C THR A 665 -35.54 4.76 7.66
N ASP A 666 -35.00 5.14 8.81
CA ASP A 666 -35.63 6.06 9.78
C ASP A 666 -34.62 7.03 10.40
N LEU A 667 -33.69 7.52 9.58
CA LEU A 667 -32.66 8.52 9.93
C LEU A 667 -31.66 8.03 10.99
N GLY A 668 -31.41 6.72 11.06
CA GLY A 668 -30.47 6.10 12.00
C GLY A 668 -31.06 5.74 13.36
N ASN A 669 -32.38 5.86 13.56
CA ASN A 669 -33.00 5.46 14.82
C ASN A 669 -32.97 3.93 15.03
N ASN A 670 -33.08 3.16 13.94
CA ASN A 670 -32.94 1.71 13.93
C ASN A 670 -32.00 1.28 12.79
N TRP A 671 -31.05 0.40 13.10
CA TRP A 671 -30.09 -0.15 12.14
C TRP A 671 -30.33 -1.63 11.87
N PHE A 672 -30.20 -2.00 10.61
CA PHE A 672 -30.25 -3.38 10.12
C PHE A 672 -28.92 -3.75 9.51
N ASP A 673 -28.33 -4.86 9.98
CA ASP A 673 -27.14 -5.42 9.37
C ASP A 673 -27.49 -6.04 8.01
N ILE A 674 -26.85 -5.54 6.96
CA ILE A 674 -26.99 -6.01 5.58
C ILE A 674 -25.71 -6.71 5.09
N SER A 675 -24.92 -7.27 6.00
CA SER A 675 -23.64 -7.94 5.72
C SER A 675 -23.75 -9.46 5.69
N VAL A 676 -24.97 -10.02 5.67
CA VAL A 676 -25.24 -11.44 5.98
C VAL A 676 -24.46 -12.41 5.07
N SER A 677 -24.25 -12.05 3.81
CA SER A 677 -23.49 -12.88 2.86
C SER A 677 -22.01 -12.48 2.71
N LEU A 678 -21.54 -11.46 3.45
CA LEU A 678 -20.17 -10.95 3.38
C LEU A 678 -19.24 -11.71 4.33
N PRO A 679 -17.97 -11.95 3.93
CA PRO A 679 -16.96 -12.45 4.85
C PRO A 679 -16.65 -11.41 5.92
N ASP A 680 -15.99 -11.83 7.01
CA ASP A 680 -15.47 -10.92 8.02
C ASP A 680 -14.25 -10.15 7.48
N ILE A 681 -14.50 -9.02 6.83
CA ILE A 681 -13.48 -8.17 6.23
C ILE A 681 -13.82 -6.69 6.44
N PRO A 682 -12.82 -5.82 6.68
CA PRO A 682 -13.02 -4.38 6.70
C PRO A 682 -13.69 -3.86 5.42
N VAL A 683 -14.68 -2.98 5.62
CA VAL A 683 -15.30 -2.19 4.55
C VAL A 683 -14.81 -0.75 4.70
N ASN A 684 -14.33 -0.16 3.61
CA ASN A 684 -13.69 1.15 3.60
C ASN A 684 -14.58 2.24 2.99
N ASP A 685 -15.53 1.87 2.13
CA ASP A 685 -16.41 2.82 1.47
C ASP A 685 -17.74 2.18 1.00
N VAL A 686 -18.76 3.01 0.76
CA VAL A 686 -20.02 2.62 0.11
C VAL A 686 -20.51 3.73 -0.83
N GLU A 687 -21.00 3.33 -1.99
CA GLU A 687 -21.65 4.20 -2.98
C GLU A 687 -22.99 3.58 -3.46
N GLN A 688 -23.97 4.42 -3.81
CA GLN A 688 -25.28 4.02 -4.34
C GLN A 688 -25.43 4.57 -5.76
N ASP A 689 -25.76 3.73 -6.74
CA ASP A 689 -26.06 4.20 -8.12
C ASP A 689 -27.51 4.66 -8.29
N SER A 690 -27.85 5.04 -9.53
CA SER A 690 -29.20 5.50 -9.91
C SER A 690 -30.24 4.38 -10.03
N PHE A 691 -29.84 3.11 -9.93
CA PHE A 691 -30.72 1.93 -9.95
C PHE A 691 -31.00 1.38 -8.54
N GLY A 692 -30.39 1.98 -7.51
CA GLY A 692 -30.49 1.53 -6.13
C GLY A 692 -29.47 0.45 -5.76
N ASN A 693 -28.55 0.09 -6.66
CA ASN A 693 -27.47 -0.84 -6.35
C ASN A 693 -26.49 -0.20 -5.38
N LEU A 694 -25.93 -1.02 -4.49
CA LEU A 694 -24.87 -0.59 -3.57
C LEU A 694 -23.54 -1.24 -3.97
N PHE A 695 -22.48 -0.45 -3.89
CA PHE A 695 -21.11 -0.86 -4.13
C PHE A 695 -20.29 -0.58 -2.89
N ILE A 696 -19.50 -1.55 -2.43
CA ILE A 696 -18.61 -1.39 -1.28
C ILE A 696 -17.16 -1.63 -1.65
N GLY A 697 -16.28 -0.76 -1.17
CA GLY A 697 -14.83 -0.95 -1.23
C GLY A 697 -14.38 -1.73 0.02
N THR A 698 -13.64 -2.82 -0.17
CA THR A 698 -13.15 -3.67 0.94
C THR A 698 -11.66 -3.92 0.82
N ASP A 699 -11.06 -4.55 1.83
CA ASP A 699 -9.66 -4.95 1.79
C ASP A 699 -9.35 -6.10 0.80
N VAL A 700 -10.37 -6.65 0.14
CA VAL A 700 -10.24 -7.71 -0.87
C VAL A 700 -10.79 -7.31 -2.24
N GLY A 701 -11.18 -6.06 -2.45
CA GLY A 701 -11.73 -5.56 -3.72
C GLY A 701 -13.12 -4.94 -3.58
N VAL A 702 -13.83 -4.84 -4.70
CA VAL A 702 -15.18 -4.26 -4.75
C VAL A 702 -16.25 -5.36 -4.74
N LEU A 703 -17.23 -5.21 -3.85
CA LEU A 703 -18.40 -6.08 -3.78
C LEU A 703 -19.66 -5.24 -4.03
N ALA A 704 -20.71 -5.87 -4.56
CA ALA A 704 -21.92 -5.15 -4.94
C ALA A 704 -23.20 -5.97 -4.70
N THR A 705 -24.31 -5.26 -4.51
CA THR A 705 -25.65 -5.81 -4.26
C THR A 705 -26.70 -5.02 -5.03
N ALA A 706 -27.70 -5.72 -5.56
CA ALA A 706 -28.88 -5.15 -6.22
C ALA A 706 -30.19 -5.34 -5.43
N ASP A 707 -30.14 -6.06 -4.30
CA ASP A 707 -31.30 -6.42 -3.49
C ASP A 707 -31.20 -5.88 -2.06
N GLU A 708 -30.72 -4.64 -1.95
CA GLU A 708 -30.58 -3.91 -0.68
C GLU A 708 -29.69 -4.60 0.38
N GLY A 709 -28.76 -5.45 -0.07
CA GLY A 709 -27.76 -6.12 0.77
C GLY A 709 -28.19 -7.50 1.29
N ILE A 710 -29.23 -8.10 0.70
CA ILE A 710 -29.59 -9.50 0.96
C ILE A 710 -28.50 -10.42 0.37
N ASN A 711 -28.01 -10.12 -0.83
CA ASN A 711 -26.95 -10.89 -1.50
C ASN A 711 -25.85 -9.99 -2.06
N TRP A 712 -24.61 -10.26 -1.64
CA TRP A 712 -23.42 -9.59 -2.16
C TRP A 712 -22.68 -10.47 -3.17
N SER A 713 -22.20 -9.83 -4.23
CA SER A 713 -21.41 -10.43 -5.31
C SER A 713 -20.08 -9.72 -5.48
N VAL A 714 -19.08 -10.42 -6.03
CA VAL A 714 -17.81 -9.79 -6.44
C VAL A 714 -18.07 -9.00 -7.73
N LEU A 715 -17.71 -7.72 -7.74
CA LEU A 715 -17.87 -6.88 -8.92
C LEU A 715 -16.67 -7.01 -9.86
N GLY A 716 -16.91 -7.49 -11.08
CA GLY A 716 -15.91 -7.65 -12.14
C GLY A 716 -14.95 -8.82 -11.94
N GLU A 717 -14.16 -9.12 -12.99
CA GLU A 717 -13.35 -10.35 -13.06
C GLU A 717 -11.86 -10.17 -12.75
N ASN A 718 -11.28 -9.00 -13.07
CA ASN A 718 -9.82 -8.82 -13.13
C ASN A 718 -9.23 -7.95 -12.01
N LEU A 719 -10.03 -7.39 -11.11
CA LEU A 719 -9.51 -6.62 -9.98
C LEU A 719 -8.89 -7.58 -8.94
N PRO A 720 -7.58 -7.49 -8.65
CA PRO A 720 -6.91 -8.39 -7.70
C PRO A 720 -7.47 -8.22 -6.28
N SER A 721 -7.08 -9.11 -5.35
CA SER A 721 -7.43 -8.96 -3.93
C SER A 721 -6.59 -7.87 -3.30
N VAL A 722 -6.89 -6.61 -3.64
CA VAL A 722 -6.23 -5.40 -3.18
C VAL A 722 -7.18 -4.58 -2.33
N VAL A 723 -6.64 -3.80 -1.40
CA VAL A 723 -7.40 -2.82 -0.65
C VAL A 723 -7.97 -1.76 -1.57
N VAL A 724 -9.29 -1.62 -1.56
CA VAL A 724 -10.00 -0.50 -2.18
C VAL A 724 -10.34 0.49 -1.06
N THR A 725 -9.77 1.69 -1.14
CA THR A 725 -9.90 2.70 -0.08
C THR A 725 -11.04 3.67 -0.30
N ASP A 726 -11.43 3.88 -1.56
CA ASP A 726 -12.41 4.89 -1.96
C ASP A 726 -13.08 4.48 -3.28
N LEU A 727 -14.37 4.75 -3.38
CA LEU A 727 -15.18 4.57 -4.58
C LEU A 727 -15.75 5.93 -5.02
N HIS A 728 -15.93 6.10 -6.32
CA HIS A 728 -16.55 7.32 -6.84
C HIS A 728 -17.36 7.04 -8.11
N ILE A 729 -18.65 7.39 -8.09
CA ILE A 729 -19.51 7.33 -9.28
C ILE A 729 -19.46 8.67 -9.99
N HIS A 730 -19.05 8.68 -11.26
CA HIS A 730 -19.19 9.85 -12.11
C HIS A 730 -20.59 9.88 -12.72
N GLU A 731 -21.45 10.76 -12.23
CA GLU A 731 -22.90 10.77 -12.51
C GLU A 731 -23.25 10.89 -14.00
N ASP A 732 -22.53 11.68 -14.79
CA ASP A 732 -22.91 11.88 -16.20
C ASP A 732 -22.56 10.68 -17.09
N SER A 733 -21.45 9.99 -16.79
CA SER A 733 -20.98 8.86 -17.61
C SER A 733 -21.27 7.49 -17.01
N GLN A 734 -21.74 7.46 -15.76
CA GLN A 734 -22.05 6.23 -15.03
C GLN A 734 -20.85 5.28 -14.99
N PHE A 735 -19.63 5.80 -14.82
CA PHE A 735 -18.47 4.99 -14.44
C PHE A 735 -18.34 4.97 -12.92
N LEU A 736 -18.19 3.77 -12.35
CA LEU A 736 -17.72 3.58 -10.98
C LEU A 736 -16.19 3.49 -11.02
N PHE A 737 -15.52 4.39 -10.31
CA PHE A 737 -14.09 4.37 -10.12
C PHE A 737 -13.73 3.80 -8.75
N ALA A 738 -12.59 3.12 -8.68
CA ALA A 738 -12.05 2.53 -7.47
C ALA A 738 -10.59 2.95 -7.26
N ALA A 739 -10.29 3.59 -6.14
CA ALA A 739 -8.94 3.86 -5.68
C ALA A 739 -8.41 2.67 -4.89
N THR A 740 -7.18 2.26 -5.19
CA THR A 740 -6.55 1.12 -4.50
C THR A 740 -5.27 1.53 -3.79
N PHE A 741 -4.94 0.79 -2.74
CA PHE A 741 -3.70 0.96 -2.00
C PHE A 741 -2.59 0.05 -2.58
N GLY A 742 -2.02 0.43 -3.73
CA GLY A 742 -0.88 -0.27 -4.34
C GLY A 742 -1.17 -0.86 -5.73
N ARG A 743 -2.33 -0.56 -6.33
CA ARG A 743 -2.67 -0.92 -7.73
C ARG A 743 -3.21 0.28 -8.53
N SER A 744 -2.95 1.50 -8.07
CA SER A 744 -3.46 2.74 -8.66
C SER A 744 -5.00 2.76 -8.74
N THR A 745 -5.62 3.30 -9.80
CA THR A 745 -7.09 3.37 -9.95
C THR A 745 -7.61 2.50 -11.10
N TYR A 746 -8.86 2.06 -10.95
CA TYR A 746 -9.63 1.37 -11.98
C TYR A 746 -11.01 2.01 -12.14
N LYS A 747 -11.65 1.78 -13.29
CA LYS A 747 -13.06 2.12 -13.52
C LYS A 747 -13.83 1.00 -14.19
N ILE A 748 -15.14 0.96 -13.96
CA ILE A 748 -16.06 0.00 -14.58
C ILE A 748 -17.34 0.73 -14.98
N ASP A 749 -17.87 0.39 -16.16
CA ASP A 749 -19.10 0.99 -16.69
C ASP A 749 -20.31 0.40 -15.96
N ILE A 750 -21.13 1.26 -15.36
CA ILE A 750 -22.34 0.92 -14.62
C ILE A 750 -23.58 1.57 -15.23
N ALA A 751 -23.52 2.04 -16.48
CA ALA A 751 -24.63 2.70 -17.17
C ALA A 751 -25.85 1.78 -17.37
N ASN A 752 -25.66 0.47 -17.29
CA ASN A 752 -26.72 -0.53 -17.24
C ASN A 752 -26.65 -1.26 -15.91
N ASP A 753 -27.76 -1.88 -15.49
CA ASP A 753 -27.79 -2.71 -14.29
C ASP A 753 -26.91 -3.98 -14.47
N ILE A 754 -25.64 -3.86 -14.07
CA ILE A 754 -24.60 -4.89 -14.18
C ILE A 754 -24.82 -6.07 -13.23
N LEU A 755 -25.76 -5.97 -12.30
CA LEU A 755 -26.08 -7.00 -11.31
C LEU A 755 -27.35 -7.79 -11.68
N SER A 756 -27.97 -7.46 -12.81
CA SER A 756 -29.18 -8.13 -13.30
C SER A 756 -28.97 -9.63 -13.57
N THR A 757 -29.89 -10.47 -13.12
CA THR A 757 -29.77 -11.95 -13.18
C THR A 757 -30.18 -12.57 -14.53
N ALA A 758 -30.52 -11.77 -15.54
CA ALA A 758 -31.09 -12.27 -16.81
C ALA A 758 -30.10 -13.06 -17.71
N GLU A 759 -28.78 -13.06 -17.45
CA GLU A 759 -27.75 -13.51 -18.40
C GLU A 759 -27.09 -14.89 -18.12
N THR A 760 -27.49 -15.62 -17.07
CA THR A 760 -26.77 -16.81 -16.55
C THR A 760 -26.58 -17.97 -17.55
N ILE A 761 -27.45 -18.11 -18.56
CA ILE A 761 -27.38 -19.27 -19.48
C ILE A 761 -26.17 -19.17 -20.41
N PHE A 762 -25.79 -17.97 -20.88
CA PHE A 762 -24.81 -17.80 -21.94
C PHE A 762 -23.39 -18.22 -21.53
N SER A 763 -22.95 -17.86 -20.32
CA SER A 763 -21.61 -18.19 -19.80
C SER A 763 -21.33 -19.70 -19.80
N SER A 764 -22.33 -20.53 -19.50
CA SER A 764 -22.20 -22.00 -19.47
C SER A 764 -22.06 -22.65 -20.85
N GLU A 765 -22.40 -21.91 -21.91
CA GLU A 765 -22.36 -22.39 -23.30
C GLU A 765 -21.01 -22.11 -24.00
N VAL A 766 -20.12 -21.36 -23.35
CA VAL A 766 -18.80 -20.96 -23.89
C VAL A 766 -17.67 -21.75 -23.23
N LYS A 767 -16.80 -22.38 -24.03
CA LYS A 767 -15.60 -23.11 -23.58
C LYS A 767 -14.33 -22.55 -24.20
N VAL A 768 -13.24 -22.51 -23.43
CA VAL A 768 -11.92 -22.04 -23.86
C VAL A 768 -10.88 -23.12 -23.58
N PHE A 769 -10.23 -23.67 -24.61
CA PHE A 769 -9.26 -24.77 -24.45
C PHE A 769 -8.23 -24.86 -25.61
N PRO A 770 -7.02 -25.39 -25.38
CA PRO A 770 -6.46 -25.68 -24.05
C PRO A 770 -6.29 -24.38 -23.25
N ASN A 771 -6.28 -24.49 -21.93
CA ASN A 771 -6.00 -23.38 -21.04
C ASN A 771 -5.32 -23.98 -19.79
N PRO A 772 -4.01 -23.76 -19.59
CA PRO A 772 -3.12 -22.85 -20.32
C PRO A 772 -2.83 -23.22 -21.79
N ALA A 773 -2.45 -22.23 -22.61
CA ALA A 773 -2.08 -22.39 -24.03
C ALA A 773 -0.78 -21.62 -24.37
N SER A 774 -0.08 -22.03 -25.44
CA SER A 774 1.16 -21.38 -25.91
C SER A 774 1.04 -20.77 -27.32
N GLU A 775 0.40 -21.48 -28.25
CA GLU A 775 0.33 -21.05 -29.66
C GLU A 775 -1.09 -20.76 -30.11
N ILE A 776 -2.02 -21.68 -29.81
CA ILE A 776 -3.41 -21.62 -30.25
C ILE A 776 -4.34 -21.90 -29.08
N VAL A 777 -5.39 -21.10 -28.97
CA VAL A 777 -6.55 -21.36 -28.10
C VAL A 777 -7.83 -21.48 -28.92
N THR A 778 -8.69 -22.42 -28.58
CA THR A 778 -10.01 -22.59 -29.19
C THR A 778 -11.09 -22.05 -28.27
N VAL A 779 -11.93 -21.16 -28.80
CA VAL A 779 -13.18 -20.72 -28.17
C VAL A 779 -14.34 -21.42 -28.86
N SER A 780 -15.17 -22.13 -28.09
CA SER A 780 -16.30 -22.91 -28.59
C SER A 780 -17.61 -22.42 -27.98
N LEU A 781 -18.63 -22.25 -28.83
CA LEU A 781 -20.03 -22.03 -28.44
C LEU A 781 -20.82 -23.33 -28.61
N LYS A 782 -21.92 -23.45 -27.87
CA LYS A 782 -22.88 -24.55 -28.03
C LYS A 782 -23.62 -24.50 -29.38
N ASN A 783 -24.05 -23.30 -29.78
CA ASN A 783 -24.83 -23.04 -30.99
C ASN A 783 -24.11 -22.03 -31.89
N THR A 784 -24.39 -22.08 -33.20
CA THR A 784 -23.98 -21.04 -34.14
C THR A 784 -24.85 -19.81 -33.96
N SER A 785 -24.24 -18.62 -34.00
CA SER A 785 -24.97 -17.36 -33.88
C SER A 785 -24.42 -16.29 -34.81
N GLU A 786 -25.28 -15.33 -35.16
CA GLU A 786 -24.90 -14.13 -35.90
C GLU A 786 -24.66 -12.98 -34.91
N ASN A 787 -23.70 -12.11 -35.20
CA ASN A 787 -23.24 -11.02 -34.31
C ASN A 787 -22.54 -11.50 -33.04
N THR A 788 -21.60 -12.45 -33.21
CA THR A 788 -20.69 -12.87 -32.16
C THR A 788 -19.31 -12.21 -32.31
N SER A 789 -18.85 -11.54 -31.27
CA SER A 789 -17.50 -11.00 -31.17
C SER A 789 -16.73 -11.60 -30.00
N LEU A 790 -15.42 -11.60 -30.13
CA LEU A 790 -14.49 -11.90 -29.06
C LEU A 790 -13.48 -10.77 -28.94
N GLU A 791 -13.31 -10.26 -27.73
CA GLU A 791 -12.35 -9.23 -27.37
C GLU A 791 -11.37 -9.79 -26.34
N ILE A 792 -10.09 -9.48 -26.51
CA ILE A 792 -9.02 -9.90 -25.62
C ILE A 792 -8.57 -8.68 -24.84
N TYR A 793 -8.54 -8.81 -23.53
CA TYR A 793 -8.04 -7.83 -22.59
C TYR A 793 -6.86 -8.42 -21.82
N ASP A 794 -5.89 -7.58 -21.45
CA ASP A 794 -4.87 -7.97 -20.51
C ASP A 794 -5.39 -7.92 -19.06
N VAL A 795 -4.54 -8.30 -18.10
CA VAL A 795 -4.88 -8.30 -16.66
C VAL A 795 -5.30 -6.93 -16.12
N MET A 796 -4.87 -5.84 -16.73
CA MET A 796 -5.23 -4.48 -16.35
C MET A 796 -6.52 -4.01 -17.04
N GLY A 797 -7.19 -4.88 -17.80
CA GLY A 797 -8.39 -4.55 -18.55
C GLY A 797 -8.13 -3.65 -19.75
N ARG A 798 -6.88 -3.59 -20.24
CA ARG A 798 -6.56 -2.86 -21.47
C ARG A 798 -6.89 -3.73 -22.68
N PHE A 799 -7.56 -3.15 -23.67
CA PHE A 799 -7.92 -3.84 -24.90
C PHE A 799 -6.65 -4.24 -25.68
N VAL A 800 -6.57 -5.50 -26.08
CA VAL A 800 -5.47 -6.08 -26.86
C VAL A 800 -5.88 -6.26 -28.32
N LYS A 801 -6.99 -6.97 -28.56
CA LYS A 801 -7.47 -7.31 -29.91
C LYS A 801 -8.94 -7.74 -29.91
N GLN A 802 -9.63 -7.52 -31.03
CA GLN A 802 -10.93 -8.11 -31.31
C GLN A 802 -10.87 -9.10 -32.48
N GLN A 803 -11.71 -10.13 -32.45
CA GLN A 803 -11.90 -11.10 -33.52
C GLN A 803 -13.40 -11.37 -33.70
N LYS A 804 -13.89 -11.32 -34.94
CA LYS A 804 -15.26 -11.74 -35.25
C LYS A 804 -15.38 -13.26 -35.18
N PHE A 805 -16.50 -13.72 -34.63
CA PHE A 805 -16.84 -15.12 -34.41
C PHE A 805 -18.22 -15.49 -35.01
N ASP A 806 -18.65 -14.75 -36.04
CA ASP A 806 -19.97 -14.90 -36.65
C ASP A 806 -20.15 -16.25 -37.37
N GLY A 807 -21.31 -16.88 -37.16
CA GLY A 807 -21.75 -18.06 -37.90
C GLY A 807 -20.95 -19.34 -37.63
N GLN A 808 -20.06 -19.33 -36.64
CA GLN A 808 -19.18 -20.47 -36.31
C GLN A 808 -19.44 -21.00 -34.90
N LYS A 809 -19.26 -22.30 -34.71
CA LYS A 809 -19.30 -22.92 -33.37
C LYS A 809 -17.96 -22.88 -32.65
N GLN A 810 -16.87 -22.74 -33.40
CA GLN A 810 -15.50 -22.74 -32.88
C GLN A 810 -14.65 -21.72 -33.61
N LEU A 811 -13.85 -21.00 -32.84
CA LEU A 811 -12.85 -20.06 -33.31
C LEU A 811 -11.49 -20.48 -32.76
N GLN A 812 -10.54 -20.72 -33.64
CA GLN A 812 -9.14 -20.89 -33.26
C GLN A 812 -8.45 -19.53 -33.32
N LEU A 813 -7.84 -19.14 -32.22
CA LEU A 813 -7.09 -17.90 -32.06
C LEU A 813 -5.61 -18.23 -31.91
N SER A 814 -4.78 -17.66 -32.77
CA SER A 814 -3.34 -17.62 -32.54
C SER A 814 -3.01 -16.61 -31.44
N ILE A 815 -2.23 -17.05 -30.45
CA ILE A 815 -1.77 -16.29 -29.29
C ILE A 815 -0.24 -16.22 -29.21
N GLU A 816 0.48 -16.70 -30.22
CA GLU A 816 1.95 -16.72 -30.29
C GLU A 816 2.61 -15.33 -30.11
N LYS A 817 1.86 -14.26 -30.35
CA LYS A 817 2.32 -12.87 -30.21
C LYS A 817 1.98 -12.24 -28.86
N LEU A 818 1.21 -12.94 -28.03
CA LEU A 818 0.92 -12.51 -26.67
C LEU A 818 2.10 -12.86 -25.77
N GLN A 819 2.37 -12.01 -24.79
CA GLN A 819 3.38 -12.31 -23.78
C GLN A 819 2.83 -13.37 -22.83
N PRO A 820 3.69 -14.21 -22.22
CA PRO A 820 3.26 -15.10 -21.14
C PRO A 820 2.55 -14.33 -20.02
N GLY A 821 1.40 -14.82 -19.57
CA GLY A 821 0.59 -14.13 -18.58
C GLY A 821 -0.90 -14.49 -18.64
N ILE A 822 -1.70 -13.74 -17.88
CA ILE A 822 -3.16 -13.93 -17.82
C ILE A 822 -3.84 -12.91 -18.73
N TYR A 823 -4.89 -13.34 -19.43
CA TYR A 823 -5.74 -12.53 -20.30
C TYR A 823 -7.21 -12.84 -20.03
N TYR A 824 -8.08 -11.91 -20.40
CA TYR A 824 -9.54 -12.03 -20.29
C TYR A 824 -10.16 -11.94 -21.67
N LEU A 825 -10.93 -12.97 -22.03
CA LEU A 825 -11.67 -13.05 -23.29
C LEU A 825 -13.11 -12.63 -23.02
N LYS A 826 -13.53 -11.46 -23.51
CA LYS A 826 -14.93 -11.01 -23.47
C LYS A 826 -15.62 -11.49 -24.74
N ILE A 827 -16.61 -12.36 -24.61
CA ILE A 827 -17.38 -12.94 -25.72
C ILE A 827 -18.79 -12.35 -25.67
N SER A 828 -19.24 -11.79 -26.78
CA SER A 828 -20.55 -11.15 -26.88
C SER A 828 -21.38 -11.80 -27.99
N GLU A 829 -22.64 -12.13 -27.70
CA GLU A 829 -23.66 -12.61 -28.66
C GLU A 829 -24.88 -11.67 -28.58
N GLY A 830 -24.94 -10.68 -29.46
CA GLY A 830 -25.98 -9.65 -29.39
C GLY A 830 -25.91 -8.87 -28.07
N LYS A 831 -26.91 -9.05 -27.19
CA LYS A 831 -26.93 -8.45 -25.85
C LYS A 831 -26.26 -9.29 -24.77
N LYS A 832 -26.11 -10.61 -24.99
CA LYS A 832 -25.54 -11.51 -23.99
C LYS A 832 -24.03 -11.42 -24.01
N GLN A 833 -23.40 -11.44 -22.84
CA GLN A 833 -21.95 -11.36 -22.73
C GLN A 833 -21.42 -12.39 -21.74
N THR A 834 -20.17 -12.79 -21.90
CA THR A 834 -19.44 -13.57 -20.88
C THR A 834 -17.95 -13.34 -20.98
N THR A 835 -17.28 -13.34 -19.85
CA THR A 835 -15.82 -13.22 -19.78
C THR A 835 -15.20 -14.57 -19.39
N LYS A 836 -14.11 -14.97 -20.05
CA LYS A 836 -13.35 -16.20 -19.77
C LYS A 836 -11.87 -15.89 -19.61
N LYS A 837 -11.25 -16.42 -18.55
CA LYS A 837 -9.81 -16.32 -18.32
C LYS A 837 -9.02 -17.20 -19.31
N LEU A 838 -7.86 -16.71 -19.75
CA LEU A 838 -6.87 -17.40 -20.56
C LEU A 838 -5.48 -17.25 -19.93
N ILE A 839 -4.75 -18.36 -19.78
CA ILE A 839 -3.35 -18.38 -19.33
C ILE A 839 -2.47 -18.66 -20.55
N VAL A 840 -1.63 -17.70 -20.91
CA VAL A 840 -0.61 -17.81 -21.97
C VAL A 840 0.71 -18.21 -21.33
N LYS A 841 1.36 -19.24 -21.87
CA LYS A 841 2.63 -19.80 -21.39
C LYS A 841 3.83 -19.31 -22.19
#